data_AF-A0AAN6JU96-F1
#
_entry.id   AF-A0AAN6JU96-F1
#
_cell.length_a   1.000
_cell.length_b   1.000
_cell.length_c   1.000
_cell.angle_alpha   90.00
_cell.angle_beta   90.00
_cell.angle_gamma   90.00
#
_symmetry.space_group_name_H-M   'P 1'
#
loop_
_entity.id
_entity.type
_entity.pdbx_description
1 polymer ?
#
loop_
_entity_poly.entity_id
_entity_poly.type
_entity_poly.pdbx_seq_one_letter_code
_entity_poly.pdbx_strand_id
1 'polypeptide(L)'
;MSQPEGGSGSGSGSGSGSGSYGSRSGSETAAVKKGDEGKSKSGLPPIHIAQLLTDAHCHPTDDPRLRVSLDSDQQQHSDENQAEDDEDDELLPRGTSVSIDTVYDSLTSHPLRNICIMSSSVDDQHVVRQIATISLQHQHSATHRPTTIIPAFGHHPWHTHRISLQNPPLPKKQHYLDLFLRSREEDQQALPFGAHNFDKSSSSSSSPRPTDEPPATSPQPTEELLSLIDHLPEPVPLEEVLNTLRADLETFPHALLGEVGLDRSFRLPWPPKARAARRAAAKAAAAAAAAAAADGPPIDSDKPPRPFATKLAWTLSSYTTPLSHQVAVLQAQMCVAIDLRRSVSFHSVKAQGATSDFFMHMTRLRPRGWGIGFSDIKVDLHSCTISAPGIIQIQKTHANVFVSFSTTINTRQKALHEQIQACDPQRLLVESDYNSALPYKPRTWPPRDAAAEAAGQVRKPTIDKDAPLLEFPLARRTYAIVQCMAEVLDVRKGIGPESGTLYGRKLKENKRQKAAKAGNGSLKPAKNEAGPSRHGSSSSDDDDDDEGDAEQEEDCLDTSQERAEGEKGDEERTRLEREEALAKLLAANWTRFLDNRTPGYPDRPLPDAGAGAAGKATASNSGGKGEPPSYQAAAQQAEDSDSDDEWDPVARQEVLRQRQQRQ
;
A
#
# COMPACT_ATOMS: atom_id res chain seq x y z
N MET A 1 63.89 -6.85 -30.47
CA MET A 1 63.73 -5.38 -30.42
C MET A 1 62.52 -5.06 -29.56
N SER A 2 62.59 -4.44 -28.38
CA SER A 2 63.63 -4.41 -27.32
C SER A 2 63.06 -3.58 -26.16
N GLN A 3 63.31 -3.97 -24.91
CA GLN A 3 63.29 -3.00 -23.79
C GLN A 3 64.60 -2.17 -23.82
N PRO A 4 64.65 -1.00 -23.16
CA PRO A 4 65.03 -0.90 -21.73
C PRO A 4 63.85 -0.41 -20.86
N GLU A 5 63.79 -0.55 -19.53
CA GLU A 5 64.70 -0.11 -18.42
C GLU A 5 64.85 1.43 -18.29
N GLY A 6 64.96 2.01 -17.09
CA GLY A 6 64.81 1.41 -15.74
C GLY A 6 65.34 2.30 -14.60
N GLY A 7 64.88 2.04 -13.37
CA GLY A 7 65.42 2.58 -12.11
C GLY A 7 65.11 4.05 -11.76
N SER A 8 65.42 4.55 -10.56
CA SER A 8 65.70 3.84 -9.29
C SER A 8 65.90 4.81 -8.11
N GLY A 9 65.40 4.46 -6.93
CA GLY A 9 65.89 4.94 -5.63
C GLY A 9 64.85 5.68 -4.75
N SER A 10 64.94 5.75 -3.42
CA SER A 10 65.49 4.88 -2.35
C SER A 10 65.75 5.76 -1.10
N GLY A 11 65.26 5.33 0.07
CA GLY A 11 65.54 5.95 1.38
C GLY A 11 64.23 6.13 2.18
N SER A 12 63.98 5.44 3.29
CA SER A 12 64.68 5.39 4.60
C SER A 12 64.51 6.68 5.42
N GLY A 13 64.05 6.67 6.67
CA GLY A 13 63.63 5.54 7.52
C GLY A 13 63.37 5.99 8.97
N SER A 14 63.09 5.03 9.86
CA SER A 14 62.80 5.16 11.32
C SER A 14 61.63 6.08 11.74
N GLY A 15 61.00 5.91 12.91
CA GLY A 15 61.04 4.75 13.84
C GLY A 15 61.38 5.11 15.29
N SER A 16 60.36 5.25 16.14
CA SER A 16 60.43 5.17 17.61
C SER A 16 59.00 5.13 18.19
N GLY A 17 58.83 4.68 19.44
CA GLY A 17 57.51 4.57 20.07
C GLY A 17 57.55 4.52 21.60
N SER A 18 56.41 4.85 22.22
CA SER A 18 56.06 4.70 23.65
C SER A 18 54.64 5.28 23.85
N GLY A 19 53.89 4.95 24.91
CA GLY A 19 54.10 3.91 25.90
C GLY A 19 53.27 4.12 27.18
N SER A 20 52.22 3.29 27.37
CA SER A 20 51.42 3.13 28.60
C SER A 20 50.65 4.34 29.17
N TYR A 21 49.34 4.17 29.38
CA TYR A 21 48.71 4.02 30.71
C TYR A 21 47.17 4.10 30.57
N GLY A 22 46.44 3.23 31.27
CA GLY A 22 44.98 3.13 31.15
C GLY A 22 44.23 3.59 32.40
N SER A 23 42.89 3.63 32.30
CA SER A 23 41.99 3.64 33.45
C SER A 23 40.63 3.05 33.08
N ARG A 24 40.15 2.10 33.88
CA ARG A 24 38.77 1.61 33.83
C ARG A 24 37.89 2.58 34.63
N SER A 25 36.77 3.00 34.05
CA SER A 25 35.56 3.30 34.83
C SER A 25 34.35 2.89 34.01
N GLY A 26 33.43 2.17 34.65
CA GLY A 26 32.18 1.73 34.02
C GLY A 26 31.00 2.48 34.59
N SER A 27 29.98 2.74 33.77
CA SER A 27 28.62 2.91 34.26
C SER A 27 27.64 2.44 33.18
N GLU A 28 26.82 1.44 33.51
CA GLU A 28 25.72 1.02 32.66
C GLU A 28 24.59 2.04 32.74
N THR A 29 24.19 2.62 31.62
CA THR A 29 22.84 3.15 31.46
C THR A 29 22.29 2.71 30.10
N ALA A 30 21.10 2.10 30.12
CA ALA A 30 20.51 1.47 28.94
C ALA A 30 19.92 2.50 27.98
N ALA A 31 20.76 3.12 27.16
CA ALA A 31 20.34 4.06 26.11
C ALA A 31 19.53 3.33 25.02
N VAL A 32 18.25 3.69 24.90
CA VAL A 32 17.32 3.12 23.92
C VAL A 32 17.82 3.40 22.50
N LYS A 33 18.25 2.35 21.76
CA LYS A 33 18.57 2.47 20.33
C LYS A 33 17.35 2.96 19.56
N LYS A 34 17.47 4.16 18.99
CA LYS A 34 16.39 4.92 18.37
C LYS A 34 16.55 4.83 16.85
N GLY A 35 15.65 4.09 16.19
CA GLY A 35 15.44 4.10 14.74
C GLY A 35 16.72 4.07 13.88
N ASP A 36 17.39 2.91 13.83
CA ASP A 36 18.35 2.64 12.75
C ASP A 36 17.54 2.54 11.43
N GLU A 37 17.81 3.42 10.46
CA GLU A 37 17.20 3.34 9.12
C GLU A 37 17.83 2.14 8.41
N GLY A 38 17.15 0.99 8.55
CA GLY A 38 17.73 -0.33 8.33
C GLY A 38 18.48 -0.44 7.00
N LYS A 39 19.79 -0.73 7.10
CA LYS A 39 20.66 -1.12 5.97
C LYS A 39 20.21 -2.47 5.40
N SER A 40 19.08 -2.47 4.70
CA SER A 40 18.59 -3.60 3.93
C SER A 40 19.67 -4.02 2.93
N LYS A 41 20.11 -5.28 3.00
CA LYS A 41 20.98 -5.91 1.98
C LYS A 41 20.17 -6.24 0.71
N SER A 42 19.35 -5.30 0.22
CA SER A 42 18.47 -5.47 -0.95
C SER A 42 19.25 -5.42 -2.27
N GLY A 43 20.01 -6.49 -2.49
CA GLY A 43 20.39 -6.92 -3.83
C GLY A 43 19.16 -7.23 -4.68
N LEU A 44 19.40 -7.59 -5.94
CA LEU A 44 18.35 -8.13 -6.79
C LEU A 44 18.00 -9.56 -6.35
N PRO A 45 16.74 -10.01 -6.52
CA PRO A 45 16.39 -11.42 -6.34
C PRO A 45 17.25 -12.32 -7.24
N PRO A 46 17.71 -13.49 -6.77
CA PRO A 46 18.25 -14.54 -7.64
C PRO A 46 17.30 -14.82 -8.80
N ILE A 47 17.81 -15.01 -10.02
CA ILE A 47 16.99 -15.04 -11.25
C ILE A 47 15.84 -16.07 -11.16
N HIS A 48 16.07 -17.23 -10.55
CA HIS A 48 15.05 -18.27 -10.36
C HIS A 48 13.95 -17.87 -9.36
N ILE A 49 14.24 -17.01 -8.36
CA ILE A 49 13.24 -16.38 -7.49
C ILE A 49 12.53 -15.26 -8.24
N ALA A 50 13.27 -14.41 -8.96
CA ALA A 50 12.70 -13.29 -9.71
C ALA A 50 11.64 -13.75 -10.74
N GLN A 51 11.91 -14.87 -11.43
CA GLN A 51 10.99 -15.51 -12.38
C GLN A 51 9.78 -16.23 -11.76
N LEU A 52 9.66 -16.25 -10.43
CA LEU A 52 8.45 -16.65 -9.69
C LEU A 52 7.67 -15.45 -9.16
N LEU A 53 8.35 -14.36 -8.83
CA LEU A 53 7.76 -13.19 -8.19
C LEU A 53 6.93 -12.34 -9.16
N THR A 54 5.82 -11.84 -8.64
CA THR A 54 4.99 -10.79 -9.24
C THR A 54 5.07 -9.56 -8.36
N ASP A 55 5.21 -8.38 -8.95
CA ASP A 55 4.85 -7.14 -8.27
C ASP A 55 3.35 -6.93 -8.43
N ALA A 56 2.57 -7.18 -7.37
CA ALA A 56 1.11 -7.12 -7.42
C ALA A 56 0.55 -5.70 -7.51
N HIS A 57 1.37 -4.67 -7.23
CA HIS A 57 0.94 -3.28 -7.20
C HIS A 57 2.13 -2.29 -7.30
N CYS A 58 2.20 -1.53 -8.40
CA CYS A 58 3.14 -0.42 -8.52
C CYS A 58 2.61 0.71 -9.43
N HIS A 59 3.25 1.88 -9.31
CA HIS A 59 2.86 3.12 -9.97
C HIS A 59 3.92 3.69 -10.93
N PRO A 60 4.43 2.94 -11.92
CA PRO A 60 5.52 3.39 -12.78
C PRO A 60 5.15 4.59 -13.67
N THR A 61 3.85 4.85 -13.85
CA THR A 61 3.29 6.05 -14.48
C THR A 61 3.49 7.32 -13.66
N ASP A 62 3.72 7.18 -12.35
CA ASP A 62 3.75 8.31 -11.42
C ASP A 62 5.17 8.88 -11.24
N ASP A 63 6.12 8.43 -12.08
CA ASP A 63 7.49 8.94 -12.16
C ASP A 63 7.48 10.40 -12.68
N PRO A 64 8.00 11.38 -11.94
CA PRO A 64 7.99 12.77 -12.39
C PRO A 64 8.70 13.00 -13.74
N ARG A 65 9.62 12.12 -14.16
CA ARG A 65 10.27 12.17 -15.48
C ARG A 65 9.30 12.05 -16.66
N LEU A 66 8.12 11.45 -16.48
CA LEU A 66 7.07 11.42 -17.51
C LEU A 66 6.37 12.79 -17.63
N ARG A 67 6.11 13.45 -16.50
CA ARG A 67 5.27 14.67 -16.45
C ARG A 67 5.98 15.92 -16.97
N VAL A 68 7.31 16.00 -16.84
CA VAL A 68 8.15 17.10 -17.37
C VAL A 68 7.97 17.33 -18.88
N SER A 69 7.48 16.36 -19.64
CA SER A 69 7.27 16.48 -21.08
C SER A 69 5.99 17.21 -21.51
N LEU A 70 5.07 17.56 -20.59
CA LEU A 70 3.76 18.12 -20.92
C LEU A 70 3.66 19.64 -20.68
N ASP A 71 4.30 20.18 -19.65
CA ASP A 71 4.24 21.61 -19.32
C ASP A 71 5.02 22.50 -20.32
N SER A 72 5.94 21.92 -21.11
CA SER A 72 6.80 22.64 -22.06
C SER A 72 6.04 23.36 -23.18
N ASP A 73 4.84 22.88 -23.53
CA ASP A 73 4.04 23.44 -24.65
C ASP A 73 3.10 24.58 -24.22
N GLN A 74 2.92 24.83 -22.91
CA GLN A 74 2.11 25.95 -22.39
C GLN A 74 2.94 27.05 -21.72
N GLN A 75 4.24 26.84 -21.49
CA GLN A 75 5.06 27.75 -20.68
C GLN A 75 6.10 28.57 -21.46
N GLN A 76 5.92 28.71 -22.78
CA GLN A 76 6.61 29.74 -23.59
C GLN A 76 5.95 31.12 -23.45
N HIS A 77 5.96 31.70 -22.24
CA HIS A 77 6.05 33.14 -21.94
C HIS A 77 5.96 33.38 -20.41
N SER A 78 6.46 34.54 -19.96
CA SER A 78 6.57 35.00 -18.56
C SER A 78 7.49 34.20 -17.61
N ASP A 79 8.63 34.85 -17.33
CA ASP A 79 9.27 35.02 -16.00
C ASP A 79 10.35 34.03 -15.53
N GLU A 80 11.60 34.36 -15.91
CA GLU A 80 12.88 33.76 -15.48
C GLU A 80 13.22 33.94 -13.97
N ASN A 81 12.25 34.23 -13.09
CA ASN A 81 12.48 34.59 -11.69
C ASN A 81 11.59 33.86 -10.64
N GLN A 82 10.90 32.78 -11.01
CA GLN A 82 10.04 32.00 -10.08
C GLN A 82 10.62 30.61 -9.76
N ALA A 83 11.93 30.51 -9.48
CA ALA A 83 12.69 29.26 -9.57
C ALA A 83 13.19 28.62 -8.26
N GLU A 84 12.70 29.02 -7.08
CA GLU A 84 13.18 28.54 -5.77
C GLU A 84 12.10 27.88 -4.86
N ASP A 85 12.41 26.67 -4.36
CA ASP A 85 11.75 25.91 -3.28
C ASP A 85 10.37 25.21 -3.49
N ASP A 86 10.11 24.50 -4.59
CA ASP A 86 9.22 23.32 -4.50
C ASP A 86 10.06 22.10 -4.07
N GLU A 87 10.25 21.98 -2.74
CA GLU A 87 11.22 21.08 -2.08
C GLU A 87 11.03 19.59 -2.36
N ASP A 88 9.84 19.19 -2.81
CA ASP A 88 9.50 17.80 -3.11
C ASP A 88 9.58 17.49 -4.63
N ASP A 89 9.80 18.52 -5.46
CA ASP A 89 9.80 18.44 -6.94
C ASP A 89 11.18 18.77 -7.55
N GLU A 90 12.01 19.60 -6.87
CA GLU A 90 13.41 19.89 -7.23
C GLU A 90 14.37 18.70 -7.03
N LEU A 91 13.88 17.47 -7.16
CA LEU A 91 14.64 16.25 -6.88
C LEU A 91 15.28 15.63 -8.13
N LEU A 92 14.88 16.00 -9.35
CA LEU A 92 15.48 15.52 -10.60
C LEU A 92 16.27 16.62 -11.31
N PRO A 93 17.30 16.27 -12.12
CA PRO A 93 17.92 17.22 -13.03
C PRO A 93 16.87 17.77 -14.02
N ARG A 94 16.60 19.07 -13.94
CA ARG A 94 15.66 19.78 -14.81
C ARG A 94 16.04 19.49 -16.28
N GLY A 95 15.12 18.91 -17.06
CA GLY A 95 15.34 18.56 -18.48
C GLY A 95 15.54 17.08 -18.82
N THR A 96 15.44 16.14 -17.87
CA THR A 96 15.38 14.69 -18.19
C THR A 96 13.94 14.17 -18.25
N SER A 97 13.18 14.65 -19.23
CA SER A 97 11.92 14.03 -19.67
C SER A 97 12.19 12.64 -20.26
N VAL A 98 11.33 11.66 -19.98
CA VAL A 98 11.48 10.27 -20.46
C VAL A 98 10.22 9.85 -21.24
N SER A 99 10.42 9.10 -22.33
CA SER A 99 9.30 8.61 -23.15
C SER A 99 8.56 7.43 -22.50
N ILE A 100 7.30 7.24 -22.89
CA ILE A 100 6.49 6.09 -22.46
C ILE A 100 7.10 4.77 -22.96
N ASP A 101 7.73 4.78 -24.15
CA ASP A 101 8.47 3.64 -24.69
C ASP A 101 9.64 3.24 -23.79
N THR A 102 10.40 4.21 -23.24
CA THR A 102 11.50 3.92 -22.30
C THR A 102 10.99 3.30 -20.99
N VAL A 103 9.80 3.67 -20.52
CA VAL A 103 9.16 3.02 -19.36
C VAL A 103 8.67 1.62 -19.72
N TYR A 104 8.09 1.44 -20.91
CA TYR A 104 7.69 0.14 -21.44
C TYR A 104 8.89 -0.82 -21.57
N ASP A 105 10.01 -0.37 -22.12
CA ASP A 105 11.26 -1.14 -22.24
C ASP A 105 11.80 -1.51 -20.85
N SER A 106 11.78 -0.58 -19.90
CA SER A 106 12.21 -0.81 -18.51
C SER A 106 11.26 -1.74 -17.72
N LEU A 107 10.01 -1.90 -18.16
CA LEU A 107 9.04 -2.83 -17.59
C LEU A 107 9.12 -4.22 -18.25
N THR A 108 9.38 -4.30 -19.56
CA THR A 108 9.43 -5.58 -20.30
C THR A 108 10.76 -6.31 -20.13
N SER A 109 11.87 -5.58 -20.01
CA SER A 109 13.22 -6.11 -19.71
C SER A 109 13.47 -6.42 -18.22
N HIS A 110 12.47 -6.23 -17.38
CA HIS A 110 12.56 -6.37 -15.93
C HIS A 110 12.81 -7.86 -15.51
N PRO A 111 13.46 -8.14 -14.36
CA PRO A 111 13.74 -9.52 -13.95
C PRO A 111 12.56 -10.24 -13.26
N LEU A 112 11.50 -9.50 -12.88
CA LEU A 112 10.29 -10.10 -12.29
C LEU A 112 9.42 -10.77 -13.36
N ARG A 113 8.63 -11.78 -12.96
CA ARG A 113 7.79 -12.52 -13.91
C ARG A 113 6.59 -11.71 -14.41
N ASN A 114 5.87 -11.05 -13.50
CA ASN A 114 4.74 -10.19 -13.82
C ASN A 114 4.86 -8.86 -13.04
N ILE A 115 4.31 -7.78 -13.59
CA ILE A 115 4.19 -6.49 -12.91
C ILE A 115 2.78 -5.95 -13.14
N CYS A 116 2.07 -5.65 -12.05
CA CYS A 116 0.79 -4.96 -12.10
C CYS A 116 1.01 -3.45 -12.06
N ILE A 117 0.65 -2.74 -13.12
CA ILE A 117 0.85 -1.30 -13.28
C ILE A 117 -0.49 -0.56 -13.17
N MET A 118 -0.53 0.51 -12.37
CA MET A 118 -1.70 1.39 -12.25
C MET A 118 -1.27 2.78 -11.80
N SER A 119 -2.09 3.80 -11.99
CA SER A 119 -1.78 5.14 -11.46
C SER A 119 -2.62 5.46 -10.22
N SER A 120 -2.01 6.15 -9.24
CA SER A 120 -2.73 6.79 -8.14
C SER A 120 -3.52 8.04 -8.59
N SER A 121 -3.15 8.57 -9.75
CA SER A 121 -3.74 9.71 -10.45
C SER A 121 -4.85 9.29 -11.41
N VAL A 122 -5.79 10.20 -11.66
CA VAL A 122 -6.74 10.06 -12.77
C VAL A 122 -6.19 10.61 -14.08
N ASP A 123 -5.26 11.56 -14.00
CA ASP A 123 -4.74 12.26 -15.18
C ASP A 123 -3.70 11.38 -15.92
N ASP A 124 -2.96 10.52 -15.20
CA ASP A 124 -1.97 9.59 -15.79
C ASP A 124 -2.57 8.21 -16.21
N GLN A 125 -3.88 7.97 -16.06
CA GLN A 125 -4.55 6.73 -16.50
C GLN A 125 -4.36 6.46 -18.01
N HIS A 126 -4.22 7.52 -18.81
CA HIS A 126 -3.93 7.40 -20.24
C HIS A 126 -2.55 6.77 -20.51
N VAL A 127 -1.57 6.95 -19.62
CA VAL A 127 -0.24 6.34 -19.72
C VAL A 127 -0.33 4.83 -19.49
N VAL A 128 -1.11 4.39 -18.50
CA VAL A 128 -1.40 2.95 -18.27
C VAL A 128 -2.01 2.33 -19.53
N ARG A 129 -2.99 3.01 -20.14
CA ARG A 129 -3.66 2.58 -21.38
C ARG A 129 -2.69 2.48 -22.57
N GLN A 130 -1.77 3.44 -22.71
CA GLN A 130 -0.76 3.40 -23.79
C GLN A 130 0.26 2.27 -23.59
N ILE A 131 0.81 2.09 -22.38
CA ILE A 131 1.72 0.98 -22.06
C ILE A 131 1.04 -0.38 -22.30
N ALA A 132 -0.23 -0.52 -21.92
CA ALA A 132 -1.03 -1.71 -22.19
C ALA A 132 -1.26 -1.95 -23.70
N THR A 133 -1.53 -0.89 -24.47
CA THR A 133 -1.73 -0.96 -25.93
C THR A 133 -0.45 -1.41 -26.64
N ILE A 134 0.70 -0.83 -26.28
CA ILE A 134 2.02 -1.23 -26.81
C ILE A 134 2.31 -2.69 -26.45
N SER A 135 1.94 -3.13 -25.24
CA SER A 135 2.09 -4.53 -24.82
C SER A 135 1.25 -5.49 -25.69
N LEU A 136 -0.03 -5.19 -25.95
CA LEU A 136 -0.88 -6.01 -26.84
C LEU A 136 -0.29 -6.12 -28.26
N GLN A 137 0.24 -5.01 -28.80
CA GLN A 137 0.85 -4.99 -30.13
C GLN A 137 2.10 -5.90 -30.20
N HIS A 138 2.94 -5.86 -29.17
CA HIS A 138 4.18 -6.65 -29.11
C HIS A 138 4.02 -8.12 -28.72
N GLN A 139 2.88 -8.54 -28.16
CA GLN A 139 2.61 -9.95 -27.79
C GLN A 139 2.87 -10.96 -28.92
N HIS A 140 2.68 -10.55 -30.18
CA HIS A 140 2.83 -11.41 -31.36
C HIS A 140 4.28 -11.52 -31.88
N SER A 141 5.24 -10.80 -31.31
CA SER A 141 6.59 -10.65 -31.88
C SER A 141 7.75 -11.22 -31.03
N ALA A 142 7.49 -11.67 -29.80
CA ALA A 142 8.56 -11.96 -28.84
C ALA A 142 9.03 -13.43 -28.84
N THR A 143 10.25 -13.67 -29.33
CA THR A 143 10.94 -14.98 -29.27
C THR A 143 11.71 -15.23 -27.95
N HIS A 144 11.71 -14.25 -27.04
CA HIS A 144 12.35 -14.30 -25.73
C HIS A 144 11.29 -13.95 -24.67
N ARG A 145 11.18 -14.73 -23.57
CA ARG A 145 10.14 -14.53 -22.54
C ARG A 145 10.26 -13.13 -21.89
N PRO A 146 9.32 -12.20 -22.11
CA PRO A 146 9.35 -10.89 -21.47
C PRO A 146 8.67 -10.93 -20.08
N THR A 147 8.86 -9.90 -19.27
CA THR A 147 7.97 -9.64 -18.13
C THR A 147 6.54 -9.44 -18.63
N THR A 148 5.57 -10.06 -17.95
CA THR A 148 4.15 -9.88 -18.26
C THR A 148 3.64 -8.61 -17.57
N ILE A 149 3.39 -7.56 -18.34
CA ILE A 149 2.76 -6.33 -17.86
C ILE A 149 1.25 -6.57 -17.74
N ILE A 150 0.68 -6.21 -16.59
CA ILE A 150 -0.73 -6.36 -16.27
C ILE A 150 -1.25 -4.97 -15.88
N PRO A 151 -2.06 -4.30 -16.71
CA PRO A 151 -2.61 -3.00 -16.33
C PRO A 151 -3.74 -3.14 -15.31
N ALA A 152 -3.91 -2.14 -14.45
CA ALA A 152 -5.17 -1.91 -13.74
C ALA A 152 -5.71 -0.52 -14.07
N PHE A 153 -7.04 -0.44 -14.19
CA PHE A 153 -7.77 0.80 -14.46
C PHE A 153 -8.75 1.06 -13.33
N GLY A 154 -8.89 2.30 -12.89
CA GLY A 154 -9.75 2.63 -11.74
C GLY A 154 -9.47 4.02 -11.16
N HIS A 155 -10.48 4.58 -10.50
CA HIS A 155 -10.41 5.88 -9.85
C HIS A 155 -10.14 5.73 -8.35
N HIS A 156 -8.94 6.17 -7.96
CA HIS A 156 -8.47 6.14 -6.58
C HIS A 156 -9.33 7.04 -5.66
N PRO A 157 -9.69 6.64 -4.40
CA PRO A 157 -10.43 7.44 -3.42
C PRO A 157 -10.03 8.91 -3.33
N TRP A 158 -8.73 9.25 -3.44
CA TRP A 158 -8.24 10.63 -3.42
C TRP A 158 -8.93 11.52 -4.47
N HIS A 159 -9.23 10.97 -5.65
CA HIS A 159 -9.79 11.68 -6.80
C HIS A 159 -11.32 11.59 -6.91
N THR A 160 -12.00 10.84 -6.03
CA THR A 160 -13.46 10.67 -6.06
C THR A 160 -14.26 11.97 -5.92
N HIS A 161 -13.66 13.03 -5.37
CA HIS A 161 -14.26 14.37 -5.33
C HIS A 161 -14.52 14.95 -6.74
N ARG A 162 -13.71 14.57 -7.75
CA ARG A 162 -13.88 14.96 -9.17
C ARG A 162 -15.09 14.29 -9.83
N ILE A 163 -15.76 13.36 -9.16
CA ILE A 163 -16.82 12.52 -9.75
C ILE A 163 -18.17 12.94 -9.14
N SER A 164 -19.15 13.25 -9.98
CA SER A 164 -20.53 13.53 -9.57
C SER A 164 -21.38 12.28 -9.63
N LEU A 165 -22.26 12.10 -8.63
CA LEU A 165 -23.27 11.04 -8.60
C LEU A 165 -24.56 11.43 -9.36
N GLN A 166 -24.55 12.59 -10.02
CA GLN A 166 -25.65 13.10 -10.86
C GLN A 166 -25.20 13.13 -12.33
N ASN A 167 -26.15 12.88 -13.23
CA ASN A 167 -25.98 13.06 -14.67
C ASN A 167 -27.18 13.89 -15.21
N PRO A 168 -26.99 15.11 -15.76
CA PRO A 168 -25.71 15.84 -15.81
C PRO A 168 -25.19 16.21 -14.41
N PRO A 169 -23.88 16.48 -14.25
CA PRO A 169 -23.32 17.01 -13.01
C PRO A 169 -23.92 18.37 -12.63
N LEU A 170 -23.95 18.67 -11.33
CA LEU A 170 -24.20 20.03 -10.86
C LEU A 170 -23.03 20.96 -11.27
N PRO A 171 -23.27 22.27 -11.52
CA PRO A 171 -22.21 23.22 -11.80
C PRO A 171 -21.11 23.17 -10.72
N LYS A 172 -19.83 23.17 -11.12
CA LYS A 172 -18.64 22.99 -10.25
C LYS A 172 -18.78 23.53 -8.82
N LYS A 173 -19.12 24.81 -8.67
CA LYS A 173 -19.26 25.44 -7.35
C LYS A 173 -20.35 24.78 -6.50
N GLN A 174 -21.50 24.47 -7.08
CA GLN A 174 -22.60 23.82 -6.39
C GLN A 174 -22.26 22.36 -6.05
N HIS A 175 -21.68 21.59 -6.99
CA HIS A 175 -21.22 20.22 -6.74
C HIS A 175 -20.28 20.13 -5.53
N TYR A 176 -19.28 21.01 -5.43
CA TYR A 176 -18.34 20.99 -4.31
C TYR A 176 -18.91 21.54 -3.00
N LEU A 177 -19.83 22.51 -3.03
CA LEU A 177 -20.57 22.93 -1.83
C LEU A 177 -21.43 21.77 -1.30
N ASP A 178 -22.22 21.12 -2.16
CA ASP A 178 -23.10 20.01 -1.81
C ASP A 178 -22.34 18.71 -1.44
N LEU A 179 -21.05 18.63 -1.77
CA LEU A 179 -20.15 17.57 -1.34
C LEU A 179 -19.52 17.88 0.03
N PHE A 180 -18.96 19.08 0.21
CA PHE A 180 -18.12 19.41 1.38
C PHE A 180 -18.85 20.11 2.54
N LEU A 181 -20.10 20.55 2.35
CA LEU A 181 -20.94 21.09 3.43
C LEU A 181 -21.86 20.05 4.08
N ARG A 182 -21.82 18.78 3.65
CA ARG A 182 -22.56 17.69 4.32
C ARG A 182 -22.08 17.54 5.75
N SER A 183 -23.01 17.48 6.69
CA SER A 183 -22.69 17.12 8.06
C SER A 183 -22.20 15.67 8.15
N ARG A 184 -21.45 15.37 9.21
CA ARG A 184 -20.98 14.01 9.49
C ARG A 184 -22.15 13.04 9.77
N GLU A 185 -23.30 13.56 10.20
CA GLU A 185 -24.50 12.77 10.46
C GLU A 185 -25.18 12.37 9.14
N GLU A 186 -25.28 13.30 8.18
CA GLU A 186 -25.75 12.99 6.81
C GLU A 186 -24.80 12.02 6.10
N ASP A 187 -23.47 12.19 6.20
CA ASP A 187 -22.49 11.23 5.64
C ASP A 187 -22.65 9.82 6.26
N GLN A 188 -22.93 9.74 7.56
CA GLN A 188 -23.11 8.48 8.27
C GLN A 188 -24.49 7.83 7.99
N GLN A 189 -25.52 8.62 7.67
CA GLN A 189 -26.84 8.14 7.23
C GLN A 189 -26.85 7.72 5.76
N ALA A 190 -26.06 8.39 4.90
CA ALA A 190 -25.94 8.09 3.47
C ALA A 190 -25.08 6.84 3.17
N LEU A 191 -24.41 6.25 4.17
CA LEU A 191 -23.68 5.00 4.00
C LEU A 191 -24.64 3.81 3.85
N PRO A 192 -24.53 2.95 2.80
CA PRO A 192 -25.55 1.93 2.49
C PRO A 192 -25.71 0.81 3.53
N PHE A 193 -24.90 0.79 4.59
CA PHE A 193 -24.75 -0.34 5.51
C PHE A 193 -25.52 -0.15 6.83
N GLY A 194 -26.04 1.07 7.06
CA GLY A 194 -26.79 1.45 8.25
C GLY A 194 -25.93 1.71 9.50
N ALA A 195 -26.47 2.45 10.47
CA ALA A 195 -25.78 2.87 11.69
C ALA A 195 -25.67 1.77 12.77
N HIS A 196 -25.34 0.53 12.39
CA HIS A 196 -25.20 -0.58 13.33
C HIS A 196 -23.78 -0.72 13.89
N ASN A 197 -23.66 -0.61 15.21
CA ASN A 197 -22.49 -0.95 16.06
C ASN A 197 -21.46 0.15 16.39
N PHE A 198 -21.80 1.44 16.29
CA PHE A 198 -21.14 2.48 17.11
C PHE A 198 -22.08 2.98 18.21
N ASP A 199 -21.55 2.98 19.44
CA ASP A 199 -22.21 3.19 20.73
C ASP A 199 -23.34 2.18 21.09
N LYS A 200 -23.17 1.53 22.25
CA LYS A 200 -24.23 0.76 22.92
C LYS A 200 -24.16 0.97 24.44
N SER A 201 -24.03 2.24 24.85
CA SER A 201 -23.80 2.68 26.23
C SER A 201 -24.59 3.94 26.65
N SER A 202 -25.74 4.24 26.03
CA SER A 202 -26.65 5.32 26.49
C SER A 202 -28.14 5.06 26.19
N SER A 203 -28.72 4.01 26.78
CA SER A 203 -30.18 3.78 26.70
C SER A 203 -30.95 4.61 27.75
N SER A 204 -31.31 5.85 27.42
CA SER A 204 -32.30 6.64 28.18
C SER A 204 -33.35 7.25 27.27
N SER A 205 -34.55 6.67 27.28
CA SER A 205 -35.73 7.21 26.58
C SER A 205 -36.16 8.54 27.19
N SER A 206 -36.27 9.57 26.35
CA SER A 206 -36.99 10.80 26.69
C SER A 206 -37.94 11.17 25.54
N SER A 207 -39.15 11.58 25.89
CA SER A 207 -40.14 12.06 24.90
C SER A 207 -39.79 13.48 24.44
N PRO A 208 -40.11 13.87 23.20
CA PRO A 208 -39.81 15.21 22.71
C PRO A 208 -40.53 16.27 23.55
N ARG A 209 -39.75 17.17 24.15
CA ARG A 209 -40.24 18.39 24.78
C ARG A 209 -40.08 19.52 23.75
N PRO A 210 -41.07 20.42 23.57
CA PRO A 210 -40.85 21.58 22.72
C PRO A 210 -39.76 22.45 23.33
N THR A 211 -38.70 22.69 22.55
CA THR A 211 -37.61 23.60 22.86
C THR A 211 -37.57 24.65 21.76
N ASP A 212 -37.82 25.90 22.11
CA ASP A 212 -37.74 27.06 21.21
C ASP A 212 -36.28 27.45 20.89
N GLU A 213 -35.41 26.47 20.62
CA GLU A 213 -34.12 26.73 19.99
C GLU A 213 -34.32 26.91 18.47
N PRO A 214 -33.63 27.87 17.83
CA PRO A 214 -33.65 27.98 16.39
C PRO A 214 -33.04 26.72 15.76
N PRO A 215 -33.53 26.28 14.58
CA PRO A 215 -32.99 25.10 13.91
C PRO A 215 -31.49 25.27 13.67
N ALA A 216 -30.72 24.21 13.94
CA ALA A 216 -29.27 24.21 13.85
C ALA A 216 -28.81 24.82 12.52
N THR A 217 -28.03 25.90 12.60
CA THR A 217 -27.66 26.68 11.42
C THR A 217 -26.90 25.82 10.43
N SER A 218 -27.45 25.66 9.22
CA SER A 218 -26.81 24.91 8.14
C SER A 218 -25.37 25.38 7.93
N PRO A 219 -24.39 24.44 7.82
CA PRO A 219 -22.97 24.79 7.77
C PRO A 219 -22.68 25.73 6.61
N GLN A 220 -22.20 26.93 6.93
CA GLN A 220 -21.91 27.97 5.94
C GLN A 220 -20.58 27.69 5.25
N PRO A 221 -20.42 28.03 3.96
CA PRO A 221 -19.15 27.91 3.26
C PRO A 221 -18.07 28.76 3.91
N THR A 222 -16.92 28.13 4.21
CA THR A 222 -15.73 28.83 4.69
C THR A 222 -15.03 29.54 3.54
N GLU A 223 -14.27 30.58 3.85
CA GLU A 223 -13.36 31.23 2.88
C GLU A 223 -12.34 30.22 2.31
N GLU A 224 -11.88 29.26 3.13
CA GLU A 224 -10.99 28.18 2.65
C GLU A 224 -11.69 27.29 1.61
N LEU A 225 -12.96 26.92 1.80
CA LEU A 225 -13.71 26.10 0.85
C LEU A 225 -13.93 26.86 -0.47
N LEU A 226 -14.30 28.13 -0.41
CA LEU A 226 -14.52 28.95 -1.61
C LEU A 226 -13.23 29.10 -2.42
N SER A 227 -12.11 29.42 -1.76
CA SER A 227 -10.79 29.48 -2.40
C SER A 227 -10.30 28.13 -2.93
N LEU A 228 -10.64 27.02 -2.27
CA LEU A 228 -10.33 25.67 -2.77
C LEU A 228 -11.13 25.35 -4.04
N ILE A 229 -12.43 25.65 -4.04
CA ILE A 229 -13.35 25.36 -5.14
C ILE A 229 -12.87 25.98 -6.45
N ASP A 230 -12.41 27.23 -6.45
CA ASP A 230 -11.92 27.91 -7.65
C ASP A 230 -10.81 27.10 -8.34
N HIS A 231 -9.97 26.44 -7.54
CA HIS A 231 -8.83 25.62 -7.96
C HIS A 231 -9.14 24.13 -8.27
N LEU A 232 -10.32 23.61 -7.91
CA LEU A 232 -10.71 22.23 -8.24
C LEU A 232 -11.12 22.11 -9.73
N PRO A 233 -11.03 20.93 -10.35
CA PRO A 233 -11.46 20.72 -11.74
C PRO A 233 -13.00 20.71 -11.88
N GLU A 234 -13.51 20.68 -13.11
CA GLU A 234 -14.94 20.42 -13.34
C GLU A 234 -15.32 18.97 -12.92
N PRO A 235 -16.55 18.75 -12.42
CA PRO A 235 -17.00 17.44 -12.00
C PRO A 235 -17.44 16.57 -13.19
N VAL A 236 -16.87 15.37 -13.29
CA VAL A 236 -17.18 14.36 -14.32
C VAL A 236 -18.35 13.48 -13.84
N PRO A 237 -19.35 13.14 -14.68
CA PRO A 237 -20.42 12.23 -14.26
C PRO A 237 -19.89 10.81 -14.01
N LEU A 238 -20.36 10.15 -12.96
CA LEU A 238 -19.98 8.76 -12.64
C LEU A 238 -20.23 7.80 -13.81
N GLU A 239 -21.25 8.05 -14.63
CA GLU A 239 -21.56 7.24 -15.81
C GLU A 239 -20.43 7.25 -16.86
N GLU A 240 -19.82 8.41 -17.12
CA GLU A 240 -18.69 8.56 -18.04
C GLU A 240 -17.44 7.81 -17.53
N VAL A 241 -17.20 7.88 -16.22
CA VAL A 241 -16.13 7.13 -15.54
C VAL A 241 -16.36 5.63 -15.67
N LEU A 242 -17.58 5.14 -15.44
CA LEU A 242 -17.90 3.71 -15.54
C LEU A 242 -17.86 3.19 -16.98
N ASN A 243 -18.28 4.00 -17.96
CA ASN A 243 -18.21 3.66 -19.38
C ASN A 243 -16.75 3.55 -19.84
N THR A 244 -15.89 4.49 -19.43
CA THR A 244 -14.44 4.44 -19.71
C THR A 244 -13.80 3.21 -19.07
N LEU A 245 -14.06 2.98 -17.77
CA LEU A 245 -13.56 1.82 -17.03
C LEU A 245 -14.02 0.49 -17.64
N ARG A 246 -15.28 0.40 -18.08
CA ARG A 246 -15.81 -0.77 -18.77
C ARG A 246 -15.07 -1.02 -20.09
N ALA A 247 -14.94 0.01 -20.92
CA ALA A 247 -14.25 -0.08 -22.20
C ALA A 247 -12.78 -0.53 -22.05
N ASP A 248 -12.07 -0.02 -21.04
CA ASP A 248 -10.70 -0.47 -20.72
C ASP A 248 -10.67 -1.94 -20.28
N LEU A 249 -11.51 -2.33 -19.32
CA LEU A 249 -11.54 -3.70 -18.80
C LEU A 249 -12.05 -4.72 -19.83
N GLU A 250 -12.78 -4.30 -20.86
CA GLU A 250 -13.18 -5.12 -22.01
C GLU A 250 -12.08 -5.17 -23.09
N THR A 251 -11.38 -4.05 -23.35
CA THR A 251 -10.24 -3.94 -24.30
C THR A 251 -8.99 -4.71 -23.82
N PHE A 252 -8.78 -4.81 -22.51
CA PHE A 252 -7.64 -5.49 -21.90
C PHE A 252 -8.13 -6.67 -21.03
N PRO A 253 -8.35 -7.88 -21.59
CA PRO A 253 -9.01 -8.98 -20.86
C PRO A 253 -8.31 -9.50 -19.61
N HIS A 254 -7.02 -9.20 -19.44
CA HIS A 254 -6.22 -9.55 -18.26
C HIS A 254 -6.07 -8.40 -17.25
N ALA A 255 -6.69 -7.24 -17.50
CA ALA A 255 -6.58 -6.08 -16.64
C ALA A 255 -7.30 -6.27 -15.29
N LEU A 256 -6.83 -5.56 -14.27
CA LEU A 256 -7.46 -5.50 -12.96
C LEU A 256 -8.31 -4.22 -12.80
N LEU A 257 -9.23 -4.23 -11.84
CA LEU A 257 -9.77 -2.98 -11.31
C LEU A 257 -8.77 -2.41 -10.31
N GLY A 258 -8.22 -1.23 -10.57
CA GLY A 258 -7.25 -0.60 -9.67
C GLY A 258 -6.64 0.69 -10.23
N GLU A 259 -6.24 1.66 -9.41
CA GLU A 259 -6.36 1.64 -7.95
C GLU A 259 -7.75 2.12 -7.50
N VAL A 260 -8.44 1.38 -6.64
CA VAL A 260 -9.74 1.76 -6.06
C VAL A 260 -9.75 1.47 -4.56
N GLY A 261 -10.61 2.10 -3.77
CA GLY A 261 -10.72 1.76 -2.35
C GLY A 261 -11.30 2.89 -1.49
N LEU A 262 -10.89 2.92 -0.21
CA LEU A 262 -11.33 3.89 0.80
C LEU A 262 -10.15 4.51 1.54
N ASP A 263 -10.08 5.85 1.58
CA ASP A 263 -9.13 6.60 2.40
C ASP A 263 -9.86 7.60 3.31
N ARG A 264 -9.88 7.31 4.61
CA ARG A 264 -10.54 8.16 5.61
C ARG A 264 -9.62 9.26 6.17
N SER A 265 -8.46 9.47 5.54
CA SER A 265 -7.37 10.28 6.07
C SER A 265 -6.76 11.26 5.08
N PHE A 266 -6.95 11.01 3.79
CA PHE A 266 -6.61 11.94 2.73
C PHE A 266 -7.33 13.28 2.91
N ARG A 267 -6.58 14.37 2.80
CA ARG A 267 -7.09 15.74 2.71
C ARG A 267 -6.70 16.29 1.36
N LEU A 268 -7.60 17.02 0.70
CA LEU A 268 -7.33 17.50 -0.66
C LEU A 268 -6.12 18.44 -0.65
N PRO A 269 -5.09 18.18 -1.48
CA PRO A 269 -3.95 19.07 -1.61
C PRO A 269 -4.34 20.36 -2.32
N TRP A 270 -3.66 21.45 -2.00
CA TRP A 270 -3.69 22.65 -2.82
C TRP A 270 -2.85 22.42 -4.09
N PRO A 271 -3.28 22.89 -5.27
CA PRO A 271 -2.43 22.82 -6.47
C PRO A 271 -1.19 23.73 -6.35
N PRO A 272 -0.13 23.52 -7.15
CA PRO A 272 1.18 24.17 -6.98
C PRO A 272 1.12 25.69 -6.78
N LYS A 273 0.41 26.41 -7.67
CA LYS A 273 0.27 27.88 -7.61
C LYS A 273 -0.39 28.36 -6.30
N ALA A 274 -1.35 27.61 -5.78
CA ALA A 274 -1.99 27.89 -4.49
C ALA A 274 -1.10 27.52 -3.29
N ARG A 275 -0.33 26.41 -3.38
CA ARG A 275 0.68 26.05 -2.37
C ARG A 275 1.73 27.14 -2.22
N ALA A 276 2.26 27.66 -3.32
CA ALA A 276 3.24 28.74 -3.32
C ALA A 276 2.72 30.01 -2.63
N ALA A 277 1.51 30.47 -2.99
CA ALA A 277 0.87 31.62 -2.36
C ALA A 277 0.62 31.41 -0.85
N ARG A 278 0.08 30.25 -0.45
CA ARG A 278 -0.15 29.90 0.96
C ARG A 278 1.16 29.76 1.75
N ARG A 279 2.23 29.25 1.13
CA ARG A 279 3.58 29.18 1.72
C ARG A 279 4.17 30.57 1.96
N ALA A 280 4.02 31.48 1.01
CA ALA A 280 4.45 32.87 1.14
C ALA A 280 3.69 33.60 2.26
N ALA A 281 2.36 33.47 2.30
CA ALA A 281 1.52 34.03 3.36
C ALA A 281 1.89 33.46 4.75
N ALA A 282 2.14 32.15 4.86
CA ALA A 282 2.59 31.52 6.10
C ALA A 282 3.98 32.00 6.56
N LYS A 283 4.94 32.15 5.64
CA LYS A 283 6.26 32.75 5.94
C LYS A 283 6.12 34.20 6.42
N ALA A 284 5.29 35.01 5.77
CA ALA A 284 5.04 36.40 6.16
C ALA A 284 4.36 36.53 7.53
N ALA A 285 3.34 35.70 7.81
CA ALA A 285 2.67 35.67 9.11
C ALA A 285 3.61 35.24 10.24
N ALA A 286 4.50 34.28 9.99
CA ALA A 286 5.53 33.86 10.96
C ALA A 286 6.55 34.98 11.23
N ALA A 287 6.99 35.70 10.20
CA ALA A 287 7.89 36.85 10.35
C ALA A 287 7.24 38.00 11.15
N ALA A 288 5.98 38.31 10.86
CA ALA A 288 5.21 39.31 11.61
C ALA A 288 5.02 38.91 13.08
N ALA A 289 4.74 37.63 13.36
CA ALA A 289 4.62 37.11 14.72
C ALA A 289 5.96 37.14 15.48
N ALA A 290 7.09 36.88 14.80
CA ALA A 290 8.42 36.99 15.39
C ALA A 290 8.80 38.45 15.71
N ALA A 291 8.48 39.39 14.81
CA ALA A 291 8.67 40.82 15.06
C ALA A 291 7.83 41.31 16.26
N ALA A 292 6.54 40.94 16.30
CA ALA A 292 5.64 41.28 17.42
C ALA A 292 6.05 40.63 18.77
N ALA A 293 6.86 39.57 18.75
CA ALA A 293 7.44 38.97 19.95
C ALA A 293 8.72 39.68 20.43
N ALA A 294 9.40 40.47 19.58
CA ALA A 294 10.61 41.21 19.94
C ALA A 294 10.31 42.52 20.70
N ASP A 295 9.16 43.15 20.45
CA ASP A 295 8.69 44.35 21.17
C ASP A 295 7.94 44.05 22.48
N GLY A 296 7.85 42.77 22.87
CA GLY A 296 7.16 42.33 24.09
C GLY A 296 8.03 42.39 25.36
N PRO A 297 7.44 42.59 26.55
CA PRO A 297 8.16 42.36 27.81
C PRO A 297 8.59 40.88 27.90
N PRO A 298 9.70 40.56 28.60
CA PRO A 298 10.29 39.22 28.59
C PRO A 298 9.29 38.16 29.06
N ILE A 299 8.98 37.23 28.14
CA ILE A 299 8.01 36.16 28.36
C ILE A 299 8.66 35.06 29.21
N ASP A 300 7.91 34.56 30.18
CA ASP A 300 8.26 33.43 31.04
C ASP A 300 8.69 32.20 30.22
N SER A 301 9.90 31.68 30.50
CA SER A 301 10.63 30.75 29.62
C SER A 301 10.02 29.34 29.54
N ASP A 302 9.10 29.00 30.44
CA ASP A 302 8.55 27.65 30.60
C ASP A 302 7.44 27.29 29.59
N LYS A 303 7.20 28.14 28.58
CA LYS A 303 6.33 27.81 27.43
C LYS A 303 7.08 27.89 26.11
N PRO A 304 7.13 26.80 25.32
CA PRO A 304 7.73 26.85 23.99
C PRO A 304 6.97 27.81 23.07
N PRO A 305 7.64 28.42 22.08
CA PRO A 305 6.97 29.27 21.10
C PRO A 305 5.85 28.50 20.38
N ARG A 306 4.78 29.23 20.01
CA ARG A 306 3.63 28.64 19.28
C ARG A 306 4.15 27.96 18.02
N PRO A 307 3.67 26.75 17.67
CA PRO A 307 4.26 25.99 16.56
C PRO A 307 4.13 26.76 15.25
N PHE A 308 5.26 26.88 14.54
CA PHE A 308 5.27 27.36 13.15
C PHE A 308 4.25 26.59 12.32
N ALA A 309 3.62 27.26 11.35
CA ALA A 309 2.66 26.65 10.45
C ALA A 309 3.33 25.49 9.66
N THR A 310 3.06 24.25 10.10
CA THR A 310 3.74 23.05 9.59
C THR A 310 3.60 22.91 8.06
N LYS A 311 4.52 22.18 7.41
CA LYS A 311 4.45 21.90 5.96
C LYS A 311 3.07 21.38 5.51
N LEU A 312 2.37 20.65 6.39
CA LEU A 312 1.01 20.10 6.17
C LEU A 312 -0.14 21.14 6.19
N ALA A 313 0.08 22.39 6.59
CA ALA A 313 -0.94 23.43 6.72
C ALA A 313 -1.07 24.33 5.48
N TRP A 314 0.00 24.49 4.70
CA TRP A 314 -0.01 25.20 3.41
C TRP A 314 -0.03 24.26 2.20
N THR A 315 0.26 22.96 2.38
CA THR A 315 0.14 21.93 1.32
C THR A 315 -1.23 21.27 1.22
N LEU A 316 -1.92 21.05 2.35
CA LEU A 316 -3.20 20.33 2.41
C LEU A 316 -4.31 21.23 2.98
N SER A 317 -5.52 21.14 2.43
CA SER A 317 -6.72 21.81 2.94
C SER A 317 -7.27 21.14 4.21
N SER A 318 -8.30 21.73 4.83
CA SER A 318 -9.08 21.06 5.87
C SER A 318 -10.04 19.97 5.34
N TYR A 319 -10.27 19.90 4.02
CA TYR A 319 -11.34 19.10 3.41
C TYR A 319 -10.92 17.68 3.01
N THR A 320 -11.84 16.74 3.22
CA THR A 320 -11.74 15.31 2.87
C THR A 320 -13.05 14.91 2.18
N THR A 321 -12.98 14.07 1.13
CA THR A 321 -14.18 13.55 0.45
C THR A 321 -15.04 12.72 1.43
N PRO A 322 -16.34 13.01 1.59
CA PRO A 322 -17.25 12.24 2.47
C PRO A 322 -17.19 10.74 2.20
N LEU A 323 -17.30 9.92 3.26
CA LEU A 323 -17.06 8.48 3.13
C LEU A 323 -18.20 7.77 2.38
N SER A 324 -19.44 8.27 2.49
CA SER A 324 -20.57 7.83 1.67
C SER A 324 -20.32 8.02 0.17
N HIS A 325 -19.70 9.13 -0.22
CA HIS A 325 -19.36 9.43 -1.61
C HIS A 325 -18.25 8.52 -2.14
N GLN A 326 -17.18 8.30 -1.35
CA GLN A 326 -16.15 7.31 -1.68
C GLN A 326 -16.76 5.91 -1.87
N VAL A 327 -17.63 5.49 -0.95
CA VAL A 327 -18.33 4.19 -1.00
C VAL A 327 -19.26 4.07 -2.21
N ALA A 328 -19.98 5.12 -2.59
CA ALA A 328 -20.88 5.11 -3.75
C ALA A 328 -20.11 4.90 -5.07
N VAL A 329 -19.03 5.65 -5.29
CA VAL A 329 -18.17 5.49 -6.47
C VAL A 329 -17.50 4.11 -6.47
N LEU A 330 -16.96 3.67 -5.33
CA LEU A 330 -16.33 2.36 -5.17
C LEU A 330 -17.30 1.20 -5.42
N GLN A 331 -18.54 1.28 -4.95
CA GLN A 331 -19.58 0.28 -5.19
C GLN A 331 -19.84 0.12 -6.69
N ALA A 332 -19.95 1.24 -7.42
CA ALA A 332 -20.22 1.21 -8.86
C ALA A 332 -19.05 0.62 -9.66
N GLN A 333 -17.82 1.03 -9.35
CA GLN A 333 -16.60 0.45 -9.94
C GLN A 333 -16.49 -1.06 -9.65
N MET A 334 -16.74 -1.47 -8.40
CA MET A 334 -16.75 -2.88 -7.98
C MET A 334 -17.82 -3.70 -8.72
N CYS A 335 -18.99 -3.13 -9.04
CA CYS A 335 -20.00 -3.81 -9.85
C CYS A 335 -19.48 -4.14 -11.26
N VAL A 336 -18.78 -3.20 -11.93
CA VAL A 336 -18.16 -3.46 -13.25
C VAL A 336 -17.13 -4.59 -13.17
N ALA A 337 -16.30 -4.62 -12.12
CA ALA A 337 -15.36 -5.71 -11.91
C ALA A 337 -16.04 -7.07 -11.66
N ILE A 338 -17.16 -7.11 -10.94
CA ILE A 338 -17.94 -8.35 -10.74
C ILE A 338 -18.54 -8.82 -12.07
N ASP A 339 -19.14 -7.92 -12.86
CA ASP A 339 -19.72 -8.25 -14.17
C ASP A 339 -18.67 -8.84 -15.12
N LEU A 340 -17.50 -8.22 -15.19
CA LEU A 340 -16.38 -8.60 -16.06
C LEU A 340 -15.41 -9.62 -15.44
N ARG A 341 -15.72 -10.14 -14.23
CA ARG A 341 -14.86 -11.05 -13.46
C ARG A 341 -13.41 -10.60 -13.32
N ARG A 342 -13.16 -9.31 -13.10
CA ARG A 342 -11.81 -8.76 -12.88
C ARG A 342 -11.45 -8.82 -11.41
N SER A 343 -10.20 -9.19 -11.10
CA SER A 343 -9.68 -9.08 -9.73
C SER A 343 -9.34 -7.62 -9.42
N VAL A 344 -9.28 -7.27 -8.14
CA VAL A 344 -9.29 -5.86 -7.68
C VAL A 344 -8.10 -5.55 -6.79
N SER A 345 -7.39 -4.44 -7.07
CA SER A 345 -6.42 -3.82 -6.17
C SER A 345 -7.17 -2.80 -5.29
N PHE A 346 -7.29 -3.08 -3.99
CA PHE A 346 -8.15 -2.34 -3.05
C PHE A 346 -7.38 -1.60 -1.95
N HIS A 347 -7.35 -0.27 -2.05
CA HIS A 347 -6.78 0.64 -1.06
C HIS A 347 -7.63 0.72 0.22
N SER A 348 -6.99 0.72 1.39
CA SER A 348 -7.71 0.79 2.67
C SER A 348 -6.89 1.48 3.77
N VAL A 349 -6.90 2.82 3.78
CA VAL A 349 -6.16 3.65 4.75
C VAL A 349 -7.12 4.26 5.79
N LYS A 350 -6.88 3.94 7.07
CA LYS A 350 -7.73 4.27 8.24
C LYS A 350 -9.22 3.90 8.07
N ALA A 351 -9.54 3.03 7.11
CA ALA A 351 -10.90 2.69 6.70
C ALA A 351 -11.38 1.30 7.19
N GLN A 352 -10.54 0.49 7.86
CA GLN A 352 -10.75 -0.94 8.18
C GLN A 352 -12.21 -1.35 8.51
N GLY A 353 -12.92 -0.60 9.36
CA GLY A 353 -14.33 -0.87 9.66
C GLY A 353 -15.22 -0.77 8.42
N ALA A 354 -15.22 0.39 7.76
CA ALA A 354 -15.95 0.63 6.53
C ALA A 354 -15.52 -0.31 5.38
N THR A 355 -14.26 -0.73 5.31
CA THR A 355 -13.80 -1.78 4.37
C THR A 355 -14.49 -3.13 4.65
N SER A 356 -14.59 -3.53 5.92
CA SER A 356 -15.31 -4.74 6.34
C SER A 356 -16.81 -4.64 6.06
N ASP A 357 -17.43 -3.50 6.38
CA ASP A 357 -18.86 -3.26 6.16
C ASP A 357 -19.18 -3.23 4.66
N PHE A 358 -18.29 -2.65 3.84
CA PHE A 358 -18.37 -2.64 2.37
C PHE A 358 -18.31 -4.06 1.79
N PHE A 359 -17.38 -4.93 2.22
CA PHE A 359 -17.34 -6.31 1.74
C PHE A 359 -18.57 -7.11 2.20
N MET A 360 -19.06 -6.90 3.42
CA MET A 360 -20.33 -7.49 3.89
C MET A 360 -21.52 -7.01 3.06
N HIS A 361 -21.54 -5.75 2.63
CA HIS A 361 -22.57 -5.21 1.74
C HIS A 361 -22.47 -5.73 0.31
N MET A 362 -21.27 -5.74 -0.31
CA MET A 362 -21.11 -6.30 -1.66
C MET A 362 -21.50 -7.79 -1.71
N THR A 363 -21.29 -8.53 -0.62
CA THR A 363 -21.77 -9.92 -0.47
C THR A 363 -23.31 -10.03 -0.44
N ARG A 364 -24.02 -9.00 0.06
CA ARG A 364 -25.50 -8.92 0.06
C ARG A 364 -26.08 -8.38 -1.25
N LEU A 365 -25.45 -7.36 -1.83
CA LEU A 365 -25.86 -6.69 -3.07
C LEU A 365 -25.60 -7.54 -4.32
N ARG A 366 -24.50 -8.32 -4.30
CA ARG A 366 -24.10 -9.23 -5.38
C ARG A 366 -23.88 -10.64 -4.79
N PRO A 367 -24.94 -11.33 -4.34
CA PRO A 367 -24.84 -12.64 -3.70
C PRO A 367 -24.55 -13.74 -4.75
N ARG A 368 -23.94 -14.84 -4.30
CA ARG A 368 -23.81 -16.06 -5.12
C ARG A 368 -25.18 -16.70 -5.37
N GLY A 369 -25.34 -17.35 -6.53
CA GLY A 369 -26.52 -18.14 -6.90
C GLY A 369 -27.53 -17.43 -7.81
N TRP A 370 -27.44 -16.10 -7.95
CA TRP A 370 -28.28 -15.30 -8.88
C TRP A 370 -27.50 -14.79 -10.10
N GLY A 371 -26.30 -15.32 -10.34
CA GLY A 371 -25.34 -14.83 -11.33
C GLY A 371 -23.94 -14.79 -10.74
N ILE A 372 -23.10 -13.90 -11.27
CA ILE A 372 -21.75 -13.63 -10.75
C ILE A 372 -21.88 -12.73 -9.52
N GLY A 373 -21.39 -13.22 -8.38
CA GLY A 373 -21.42 -12.52 -7.09
C GLY A 373 -20.05 -11.95 -6.69
N PHE A 374 -20.05 -11.09 -5.68
CA PHE A 374 -18.82 -10.48 -5.14
C PHE A 374 -17.76 -11.52 -4.73
N SER A 375 -18.18 -12.67 -4.22
CA SER A 375 -17.26 -13.73 -3.78
C SER A 375 -16.61 -14.54 -4.91
N ASP A 376 -16.98 -14.32 -6.18
CA ASP A 376 -16.38 -15.00 -7.34
C ASP A 376 -15.10 -14.31 -7.82
N ILE A 377 -15.07 -12.97 -7.80
CA ILE A 377 -13.84 -12.18 -8.03
C ILE A 377 -12.94 -12.14 -6.79
N LYS A 378 -11.63 -11.97 -6.98
CA LYS A 378 -10.68 -11.76 -5.87
C LYS A 378 -10.38 -10.29 -5.66
N VAL A 379 -10.09 -9.93 -4.42
CA VAL A 379 -9.77 -8.56 -3.99
C VAL A 379 -8.48 -8.63 -3.18
N ASP A 380 -7.47 -7.85 -3.54
CA ASP A 380 -6.23 -7.71 -2.77
C ASP A 380 -6.23 -6.42 -1.98
N LEU A 381 -5.90 -6.48 -0.69
CA LEU A 381 -5.85 -5.33 0.21
C LEU A 381 -4.44 -4.75 0.25
N HIS A 382 -4.07 -4.03 -0.81
CA HIS A 382 -2.71 -3.52 -1.02
C HIS A 382 -2.31 -2.41 -0.06
N SER A 383 -1.00 -2.35 0.24
CA SER A 383 -0.33 -1.38 1.12
C SER A 383 -1.02 -1.10 2.48
N CYS A 384 -1.91 -2.00 2.92
CA CYS A 384 -3.04 -1.58 3.76
C CYS A 384 -2.65 -1.29 5.22
N THR A 385 -3.37 -0.36 5.86
CA THR A 385 -3.17 -0.04 7.29
C THR A 385 -4.07 -0.88 8.20
N ILE A 386 -4.34 -2.13 7.83
CA ILE A 386 -5.29 -3.00 8.52
C ILE A 386 -4.56 -3.73 9.66
N SER A 387 -5.17 -3.69 10.85
CA SER A 387 -4.65 -4.36 12.04
C SER A 387 -4.67 -5.89 11.88
N ALA A 388 -3.71 -6.59 12.49
CA ALA A 388 -3.62 -8.05 12.45
C ALA A 388 -4.93 -8.81 12.84
N PRO A 389 -5.72 -8.38 13.84
CA PRO A 389 -7.05 -8.97 14.08
C PRO A 389 -8.05 -8.71 12.94
N GLY A 390 -7.93 -7.55 12.28
CA GLY A 390 -8.74 -7.17 11.11
C GLY A 390 -8.46 -8.04 9.89
N ILE A 391 -7.19 -8.30 9.59
CA ILE A 391 -6.75 -9.22 8.53
C ILE A 391 -7.44 -10.58 8.71
N ILE A 392 -7.32 -11.17 9.91
CA ILE A 392 -7.94 -12.47 10.23
C ILE A 392 -9.45 -12.42 10.11
N GLN A 393 -10.11 -11.38 10.63
CA GLN A 393 -11.56 -11.27 10.57
C GLN A 393 -12.07 -11.15 9.13
N ILE A 394 -11.38 -10.35 8.29
CA ILE A 394 -11.71 -10.19 6.87
C ILE A 394 -11.45 -11.49 6.11
N GLN A 395 -10.23 -12.05 6.18
CA GLN A 395 -9.87 -13.27 5.44
C GLN A 395 -10.59 -14.54 5.90
N LYS A 396 -11.16 -14.54 7.12
CA LYS A 396 -12.07 -15.59 7.60
C LYS A 396 -13.51 -15.42 7.11
N THR A 397 -13.97 -14.18 6.93
CA THR A 397 -15.34 -13.86 6.50
C THR A 397 -15.47 -13.91 4.97
N HIS A 398 -14.43 -13.48 4.25
CA HIS A 398 -14.37 -13.36 2.81
C HIS A 398 -13.19 -14.15 2.25
N ALA A 399 -13.44 -15.40 1.87
CA ALA A 399 -12.42 -16.33 1.33
C ALA A 399 -11.82 -15.88 -0.03
N ASN A 400 -12.39 -14.85 -0.65
CA ASN A 400 -11.89 -14.22 -1.88
C ASN A 400 -10.94 -13.02 -1.64
N VAL A 401 -10.66 -12.66 -0.38
CA VAL A 401 -9.81 -11.52 -0.03
C VAL A 401 -8.36 -11.96 0.25
N PHE A 402 -7.45 -11.37 -0.51
CA PHE A 402 -6.00 -11.45 -0.40
C PHE A 402 -5.46 -10.21 0.33
N VAL A 403 -4.21 -10.28 0.78
CA VAL A 403 -3.47 -9.15 1.35
C VAL A 403 -2.05 -9.18 0.81
N SER A 404 -1.60 -8.09 0.19
CA SER A 404 -0.20 -7.80 -0.09
C SER A 404 0.41 -6.86 0.96
N PHE A 405 1.74 -6.72 0.91
CA PHE A 405 2.48 -5.71 1.67
C PHE A 405 3.60 -5.15 0.80
N SER A 406 3.89 -3.87 0.98
CA SER A 406 4.93 -3.12 0.28
C SER A 406 6.13 -2.75 1.17
N THR A 407 7.27 -2.44 0.55
CA THR A 407 8.36 -1.77 1.29
C THR A 407 8.05 -0.30 1.55
N THR A 408 7.37 0.38 0.63
CA THR A 408 7.17 1.83 0.70
C THR A 408 6.29 2.26 1.87
N ILE A 409 5.21 1.52 2.16
CA ILE A 409 4.24 1.86 3.21
C ILE A 409 4.38 0.95 4.43
N ASN A 410 4.39 -0.38 4.25
CA ASN A 410 4.20 -1.28 5.39
C ASN A 410 5.43 -1.42 6.29
N THR A 411 6.66 -1.26 5.80
CA THR A 411 7.89 -1.32 6.64
C THR A 411 7.94 -0.23 7.72
N ARG A 412 7.21 0.87 7.52
CA ARG A 412 7.06 1.95 8.51
C ARG A 412 6.13 1.56 9.67
N GLN A 413 5.35 0.49 9.52
CA GLN A 413 4.41 0.00 10.53
C GLN A 413 5.11 -0.93 11.52
N LYS A 414 5.19 -0.53 12.80
CA LYS A 414 5.74 -1.36 13.90
C LYS A 414 5.05 -2.72 14.09
N ALA A 415 3.89 -2.93 13.47
CA ALA A 415 3.10 -4.15 13.54
C ALA A 415 3.32 -5.10 12.35
N LEU A 416 4.19 -4.79 11.38
CA LEU A 416 4.31 -5.56 10.13
C LEU A 416 4.51 -7.06 10.35
N HIS A 417 5.40 -7.44 11.27
CA HIS A 417 5.64 -8.86 11.58
C HIS A 417 4.43 -9.53 12.26
N GLU A 418 3.57 -8.79 12.97
CA GLU A 418 2.30 -9.30 13.50
C GLU A 418 1.22 -9.40 12.41
N GLN A 419 1.20 -8.48 11.45
CA GLN A 419 0.28 -8.47 10.31
C GLN A 419 0.59 -9.65 9.37
N ILE A 420 1.86 -9.89 9.04
CA ILE A 420 2.30 -11.05 8.24
C ILE A 420 1.98 -12.38 8.96
N GLN A 421 2.15 -12.46 10.29
CA GLN A 421 1.75 -13.66 11.08
C GLN A 421 0.23 -13.87 11.21
N ALA A 422 -0.57 -12.89 10.76
CA ALA A 422 -2.03 -12.93 10.81
C ALA A 422 -2.67 -13.21 9.43
N CYS A 423 -1.95 -13.00 8.33
CA CYS A 423 -2.39 -13.42 7.01
C CYS A 423 -2.49 -14.95 6.89
N ASP A 424 -3.46 -15.41 6.11
CA ASP A 424 -3.46 -16.75 5.56
C ASP A 424 -2.37 -16.85 4.47
N PRO A 425 -1.35 -17.73 4.59
CA PRO A 425 -0.26 -17.81 3.62
C PRO A 425 -0.73 -18.23 2.22
N GLN A 426 -1.93 -18.78 2.06
CA GLN A 426 -2.52 -19.06 0.74
C GLN A 426 -3.25 -17.86 0.11
N ARG A 427 -3.40 -16.75 0.85
CA ARG A 427 -4.00 -15.49 0.40
C ARG A 427 -3.09 -14.29 0.74
N LEU A 428 -1.79 -14.50 0.65
CA LEU A 428 -0.73 -13.48 0.78
C LEU A 428 -0.20 -13.15 -0.62
N LEU A 429 -0.06 -11.86 -0.94
CA LEU A 429 0.58 -11.38 -2.17
C LEU A 429 1.74 -10.44 -1.82
N VAL A 430 2.43 -9.89 -2.82
CA VAL A 430 3.63 -9.08 -2.60
C VAL A 430 3.77 -7.99 -3.66
N GLU A 431 4.26 -6.83 -3.27
CA GLU A 431 4.33 -5.64 -4.13
C GLU A 431 5.51 -4.73 -3.80
N SER A 432 5.81 -3.78 -4.68
CA SER A 432 6.73 -2.69 -4.37
C SER A 432 6.04 -1.46 -3.78
N ASP A 433 4.82 -1.14 -4.23
CA ASP A 433 4.18 0.18 -4.09
C ASP A 433 5.19 1.29 -4.37
N TYR A 434 5.60 1.42 -5.62
CA TYR A 434 6.63 2.37 -5.99
C TYR A 434 6.39 3.06 -7.32
N ASN A 435 6.76 4.34 -7.36
CA ASN A 435 6.37 5.28 -8.40
C ASN A 435 7.30 5.28 -9.64
N SER A 436 8.10 4.23 -9.85
CA SER A 436 9.07 4.19 -10.94
C SER A 436 9.56 2.79 -11.25
N ALA A 437 9.52 2.41 -12.53
CA ALA A 437 10.24 1.25 -13.06
C ALA A 437 11.71 1.57 -13.43
N LEU A 438 12.01 2.86 -13.66
CA LEU A 438 13.25 3.32 -14.28
C LEU A 438 14.42 3.36 -13.28
N PRO A 439 15.65 3.00 -13.70
CA PRO A 439 16.84 3.10 -12.86
C PRO A 439 17.05 4.50 -12.25
N TYR A 440 17.67 4.53 -11.06
CA TYR A 440 17.97 5.77 -10.33
C TYR A 440 19.30 5.67 -9.55
N LYS A 441 19.97 6.81 -9.31
CA LYS A 441 21.10 6.85 -8.36
C LYS A 441 20.60 7.06 -6.92
N PRO A 442 21.17 6.37 -5.91
CA PRO A 442 20.76 6.54 -4.54
C PRO A 442 21.03 7.96 -4.04
N ARG A 443 20.23 8.41 -3.06
CA ARG A 443 20.41 9.69 -2.40
C ARG A 443 21.00 9.49 -1.01
N THR A 444 22.02 10.27 -0.71
CA THR A 444 22.55 10.44 0.64
C THR A 444 21.84 11.61 1.32
N TRP A 445 21.47 11.43 2.59
CA TRP A 445 20.96 12.53 3.41
C TRP A 445 22.08 13.03 4.33
N PRO A 446 22.29 14.35 4.48
CA PRO A 446 23.22 14.86 5.47
C PRO A 446 22.78 14.44 6.89
N PRO A 447 23.70 14.30 7.86
CA PRO A 447 23.36 14.01 9.24
C PRO A 447 22.30 14.96 9.82
N ARG A 448 21.58 14.51 10.85
CA ARG A 448 20.67 15.42 11.58
C ARG A 448 21.49 16.35 12.46
N ASP A 449 21.44 17.64 12.14
CA ASP A 449 21.94 18.71 13.01
C ASP A 449 20.75 19.37 13.71
N ALA A 450 20.77 19.36 15.05
CA ALA A 450 19.71 19.91 15.88
C ALA A 450 19.64 21.45 15.83
N ALA A 451 20.77 22.13 15.58
CA ALA A 451 20.79 23.57 15.37
C ALA A 451 20.20 23.94 14.00
N ALA A 452 20.47 23.15 12.95
CA ALA A 452 19.86 23.31 11.64
C ALA A 452 18.34 23.03 11.67
N GLU A 453 17.91 21.93 12.32
CA GLU A 453 16.48 21.62 12.51
C GLU A 453 15.77 22.72 13.33
N ALA A 454 16.42 23.30 14.36
CA ALA A 454 15.86 24.42 15.14
C ALA A 454 15.84 25.75 14.38
N ALA A 455 16.80 25.99 13.48
CA ALA A 455 16.84 27.15 12.59
C ALA A 455 15.88 27.04 11.38
N GLY A 456 15.14 25.93 11.26
CA GLY A 456 14.21 25.69 10.15
C GLY A 456 14.90 25.38 8.81
N GLN A 457 16.18 25.01 8.81
CA GLN A 457 16.90 24.63 7.60
C GLN A 457 16.45 23.25 7.14
N VAL A 458 16.06 23.14 5.86
CA VAL A 458 15.56 21.88 5.29
C VAL A 458 16.72 21.05 4.75
N ARG A 459 16.81 19.79 5.21
CA ARG A 459 17.79 18.79 4.76
C ARG A 459 17.52 18.39 3.30
N LYS A 460 18.05 19.14 2.32
CA LYS A 460 18.03 18.72 0.90
C LYS A 460 18.90 17.46 0.73
N PRO A 461 18.39 16.36 0.13
CA PRO A 461 19.15 15.12 -0.05
C PRO A 461 20.03 15.19 -1.30
N THR A 462 21.32 14.89 -1.15
CA THR A 462 22.29 14.85 -2.26
C THR A 462 22.15 13.58 -3.08
N ILE A 463 22.17 13.69 -4.41
CA ILE A 463 22.40 12.52 -5.27
C ILE A 463 23.88 12.15 -5.11
N ASP A 464 24.14 10.90 -4.74
CA ASP A 464 25.49 10.36 -4.75
C ASP A 464 25.92 10.19 -6.22
N LYS A 465 26.92 10.97 -6.64
CA LYS A 465 27.40 10.98 -8.03
C LYS A 465 28.27 9.76 -8.35
N ASP A 466 28.92 9.19 -7.35
CA ASP A 466 29.91 8.14 -7.50
C ASP A 466 29.30 6.74 -7.23
N ALA A 467 28.18 6.70 -6.50
CA ALA A 467 27.37 5.49 -6.34
C ALA A 467 26.93 4.88 -7.70
N PRO A 468 26.84 3.54 -7.78
CA PRO A 468 26.32 2.84 -8.94
C PRO A 468 24.83 3.14 -9.16
N LEU A 469 24.40 3.03 -10.42
CA LEU A 469 22.99 3.13 -10.79
C LEU A 469 22.22 1.92 -10.24
N LEU A 470 21.12 2.16 -9.51
CA LEU A 470 20.27 1.10 -9.00
C LEU A 470 19.25 0.71 -10.08
N GLU A 471 19.61 -0.32 -10.84
CA GLU A 471 18.72 -1.00 -11.78
C GLU A 471 17.57 -1.73 -11.05
N PHE A 472 16.44 -1.85 -11.75
CA PHE A 472 15.22 -2.56 -11.35
C PHE A 472 14.72 -2.20 -9.94
N PRO A 473 14.31 -0.92 -9.70
CA PRO A 473 13.78 -0.46 -8.42
C PRO A 473 12.63 -1.31 -7.89
N LEU A 474 11.69 -1.72 -8.75
CA LEU A 474 10.53 -2.54 -8.38
C LEU A 474 10.98 -3.93 -7.91
N ALA A 475 11.92 -4.57 -8.62
CA ALA A 475 12.46 -5.89 -8.25
C ALA A 475 13.13 -5.88 -6.87
N ARG A 476 13.95 -4.86 -6.58
CA ARG A 476 14.61 -4.69 -5.27
C ARG A 476 13.60 -4.51 -4.14
N ARG A 477 12.56 -3.70 -4.37
CA ARG A 477 11.50 -3.43 -3.38
C ARG A 477 10.62 -4.65 -3.13
N THR A 478 10.13 -5.28 -4.19
CA THR A 478 9.33 -6.51 -4.10
C THR A 478 10.11 -7.61 -3.37
N TYR A 479 11.37 -7.84 -3.73
CA TYR A 479 12.19 -8.85 -3.07
C TYR A 479 12.52 -8.51 -1.61
N ALA A 480 12.79 -7.24 -1.27
CA ALA A 480 13.05 -6.84 0.11
C ALA A 480 11.86 -7.08 1.06
N ILE A 481 10.61 -6.97 0.58
CA ILE A 481 9.45 -7.38 1.39
C ILE A 481 9.25 -8.91 1.39
N VAL A 482 9.60 -9.64 0.31
CA VAL A 482 9.69 -11.13 0.35
C VAL A 482 10.68 -11.58 1.43
N GLN A 483 11.84 -10.93 1.56
CA GLN A 483 12.82 -11.24 2.61
C GLN A 483 12.25 -11.01 4.01
N CYS A 484 11.59 -9.88 4.27
CA CYS A 484 10.90 -9.61 5.53
C CYS A 484 9.78 -10.63 5.82
N MET A 485 9.00 -11.04 4.81
CA MET A 485 8.02 -12.13 4.95
C MET A 485 8.70 -13.48 5.25
N ALA A 486 9.85 -13.77 4.63
CA ALA A 486 10.62 -15.00 4.80
C ALA A 486 11.38 -15.07 6.14
N GLU A 487 11.69 -13.95 6.79
CA GLU A 487 12.12 -13.92 8.20
C GLU A 487 10.99 -14.40 9.12
N VAL A 488 9.76 -13.95 8.84
CA VAL A 488 8.57 -14.13 9.67
C VAL A 488 7.87 -15.48 9.48
N LEU A 489 7.88 -16.00 8.25
CA LEU A 489 7.20 -17.24 7.85
C LEU A 489 8.23 -18.32 7.44
N ASP A 490 7.92 -19.59 7.68
CA ASP A 490 8.71 -20.73 7.18
C ASP A 490 7.77 -21.76 6.56
N VAL A 491 7.35 -21.49 5.32
CA VAL A 491 6.33 -22.27 4.60
C VAL A 491 6.80 -23.69 4.23
N ARG A 492 8.09 -23.99 4.42
CA ARG A 492 8.64 -25.36 4.34
C ARG A 492 8.08 -26.26 5.45
N LYS A 493 7.62 -25.67 6.57
CA LYS A 493 6.95 -26.35 7.69
C LYS A 493 5.45 -26.55 7.46
N GLY A 494 5.00 -26.48 6.21
CA GLY A 494 3.59 -26.49 5.82
C GLY A 494 2.95 -25.10 5.90
N ILE A 495 1.62 -25.06 6.05
CA ILE A 495 0.83 -23.83 6.12
C ILE A 495 -0.02 -23.89 7.38
N GLY A 496 0.22 -22.98 8.33
CA GLY A 496 -0.45 -22.95 9.62
C GLY A 496 0.49 -22.59 10.77
N PRO A 497 0.18 -22.97 12.02
CA PRO A 497 0.94 -22.56 13.20
C PRO A 497 2.46 -22.78 13.12
N GLU A 498 2.89 -23.91 12.56
CA GLU A 498 4.30 -24.27 12.40
C GLU A 498 5.03 -23.43 11.33
N SER A 499 4.29 -22.85 10.38
CA SER A 499 4.80 -21.93 9.36
C SER A 499 4.97 -20.49 9.86
N GLY A 500 4.72 -20.24 11.16
CA GLY A 500 4.84 -18.94 11.81
C GLY A 500 3.51 -18.24 12.09
N THR A 501 2.37 -18.71 11.54
CA THR A 501 1.06 -18.03 11.68
C THR A 501 0.40 -18.32 13.03
N LEU A 502 0.97 -17.73 14.09
CA LEU A 502 0.61 -17.94 15.50
C LEU A 502 -0.12 -16.75 16.13
N TYR A 503 -0.91 -16.01 15.33
CA TYR A 503 -1.73 -14.94 15.85
C TYR A 503 -2.75 -15.44 16.89
N GLY A 504 -3.08 -14.58 17.86
CA GLY A 504 -3.97 -14.92 18.98
C GLY A 504 -3.33 -15.84 20.03
N ARG A 505 -2.55 -16.86 19.64
CA ARG A 505 -1.83 -17.74 20.60
C ARG A 505 -0.73 -16.95 21.31
N LYS A 506 0.18 -16.30 20.56
CA LYS A 506 1.21 -15.38 21.13
C LYS A 506 0.57 -14.22 21.91
N LEU A 507 -0.53 -13.65 21.42
CA LEU A 507 -1.19 -12.50 22.07
C LEU A 507 -1.83 -12.89 23.42
N LYS A 508 -2.51 -14.04 23.50
CA LYS A 508 -3.04 -14.58 24.76
C LYS A 508 -1.90 -14.88 25.74
N GLU A 509 -0.81 -15.47 25.27
CA GLU A 509 0.33 -15.80 26.13
C GLU A 509 1.07 -14.56 26.64
N ASN A 510 1.36 -13.59 25.78
CA ASN A 510 1.90 -12.28 26.18
C ASN A 510 0.97 -11.56 27.18
N LYS A 511 -0.35 -11.68 27.03
CA LYS A 511 -1.32 -11.13 27.99
C LYS A 511 -1.31 -11.88 29.34
N ARG A 512 -1.17 -13.22 29.34
CA ARG A 512 -0.99 -14.03 30.56
C ARG A 512 0.31 -13.66 31.28
N GLN A 513 1.43 -13.57 30.56
CA GLN A 513 2.74 -13.22 31.11
C GLN A 513 2.78 -11.77 31.64
N LYS A 514 2.14 -10.82 30.95
CA LYS A 514 2.01 -9.44 31.43
C LYS A 514 1.10 -9.34 32.66
N ALA A 515 0.04 -10.15 32.74
CA ALA A 515 -0.80 -10.25 33.94
C ALA A 515 -0.05 -10.91 35.12
N ALA A 516 0.75 -11.96 34.87
CA ALA A 516 1.58 -12.59 35.89
C ALA A 516 2.65 -11.64 36.45
N LYS A 517 3.33 -10.87 35.58
CA LYS A 517 4.27 -9.81 36.01
C LYS A 517 3.58 -8.68 36.78
N ALA A 518 2.31 -8.37 36.49
CA ALA A 518 1.53 -7.40 37.29
C ALA A 518 1.13 -7.99 38.66
N GLY A 519 0.76 -9.27 38.72
CA GLY A 519 0.37 -9.95 39.97
C GLY A 519 1.52 -10.07 40.99
N ASN A 520 2.75 -10.31 40.53
CA ASN A 520 3.92 -10.40 41.42
C ASN A 520 4.39 -9.05 42.00
N GLY A 521 3.72 -7.92 41.70
CA GLY A 521 4.14 -6.58 42.12
C GLY A 521 3.74 -6.15 43.53
N SER A 522 3.06 -6.99 44.33
CA SER A 522 2.40 -6.55 45.57
C SER A 522 2.51 -7.50 46.77
N LEU A 523 3.75 -7.86 47.16
CA LEU A 523 4.05 -8.37 48.50
C LEU A 523 5.31 -7.69 49.05
N LYS A 524 5.14 -6.78 50.01
CA LYS A 524 6.25 -6.26 50.84
C LYS A 524 6.40 -7.17 52.07
N PRO A 525 7.61 -7.63 52.43
CA PRO A 525 7.83 -8.31 53.70
C PRO A 525 7.71 -7.32 54.87
N ALA A 526 7.02 -7.71 55.93
CA ALA A 526 6.98 -6.96 57.18
C ALA A 526 8.23 -7.27 58.02
N LYS A 527 8.78 -6.26 58.70
CA LYS A 527 9.78 -6.44 59.77
C LYS A 527 9.08 -6.70 61.10
N ASN A 528 9.73 -7.49 61.96
CA ASN A 528 9.86 -7.24 63.40
C ASN A 528 11.06 -8.03 63.96
N GLU A 529 11.47 -7.75 65.19
CA GLU A 529 12.89 -7.85 65.59
C GLU A 529 13.18 -8.80 66.78
N ALA A 530 14.49 -9.00 67.01
CA ALA A 530 15.18 -9.33 68.27
C ALA A 530 15.20 -10.79 68.78
N GLY A 531 16.44 -11.29 68.98
CA GLY A 531 16.79 -12.57 69.63
C GLY A 531 18.27 -12.93 69.36
N PRO A 532 19.22 -12.85 70.33
CA PRO A 532 20.65 -12.79 70.00
C PRO A 532 21.51 -14.04 70.31
N SER A 533 22.49 -14.28 69.41
CA SER A 533 23.90 -14.68 69.66
C SER A 533 24.26 -15.95 70.45
N ARG A 534 25.10 -16.82 69.84
CA ARG A 534 26.48 -17.16 70.32
C ARG A 534 27.33 -17.94 69.28
N HIS A 535 28.63 -18.14 69.61
CA HIS A 535 29.74 -18.51 68.71
C HIS A 535 30.18 -20.00 68.70
N GLY A 536 30.90 -20.39 67.63
CA GLY A 536 31.89 -21.49 67.54
C GLY A 536 32.00 -22.00 66.09
N SER A 537 33.13 -22.12 65.35
CA SER A 537 34.52 -22.59 65.60
C SER A 537 34.63 -24.10 65.90
N SER A 538 35.47 -24.93 65.26
CA SER A 538 36.41 -24.82 64.11
C SER A 538 36.65 -26.26 63.54
N SER A 539 37.65 -26.68 62.73
CA SER A 539 38.85 -26.16 62.02
C SER A 539 39.36 -27.26 61.03
N SER A 540 40.46 -27.01 60.30
CA SER A 540 41.59 -27.94 59.98
C SER A 540 41.41 -29.20 59.10
N ASP A 541 42.38 -29.68 58.29
CA ASP A 541 43.64 -29.16 57.65
C ASP A 541 44.18 -30.24 56.64
N ASP A 542 45.32 -29.98 55.97
CA ASP A 542 46.33 -30.90 55.34
C ASP A 542 46.08 -31.71 54.02
N ASP A 543 46.60 -31.18 52.89
CA ASP A 543 47.82 -31.57 52.09
C ASP A 543 48.07 -32.90 51.28
N ASP A 544 49.03 -32.75 50.33
CA ASP A 544 49.95 -33.66 49.57
C ASP A 544 49.63 -34.35 48.19
N ASP A 545 50.47 -33.97 47.19
CA ASP A 545 51.17 -34.66 46.06
C ASP A 545 50.53 -35.66 45.03
N ASP A 546 50.82 -35.46 43.73
CA ASP A 546 51.75 -36.28 42.88
C ASP A 546 52.04 -35.63 41.48
N GLU A 547 53.06 -36.09 40.74
CA GLU A 547 53.48 -35.62 39.40
C GLU A 547 52.79 -36.34 38.21
N GLY A 548 52.89 -35.81 36.96
CA GLY A 548 52.46 -36.57 35.77
C GLY A 548 52.48 -35.88 34.38
N ASP A 549 53.54 -36.14 33.61
CA ASP A 549 53.66 -36.08 32.13
C ASP A 549 53.40 -34.78 31.34
N ALA A 550 53.77 -34.81 30.05
CA ALA A 550 53.93 -33.67 29.15
C ALA A 550 53.49 -33.97 27.69
N GLU A 551 53.79 -33.02 26.79
CA GLU A 551 53.62 -33.01 25.32
C GLU A 551 52.31 -32.44 24.72
N GLN A 552 52.47 -31.89 23.50
CA GLN A 552 51.45 -31.53 22.51
C GLN A 552 50.54 -30.31 22.80
N GLU A 553 51.18 -29.13 22.93
CA GLU A 553 50.61 -27.92 22.31
C GLU A 553 50.89 -27.94 20.78
N GLU A 554 49.99 -28.49 19.97
CA GLU A 554 49.89 -28.12 18.54
C GLU A 554 48.44 -27.81 18.13
N ASP A 555 48.34 -26.77 17.31
CA ASP A 555 47.23 -26.34 16.44
C ASP A 555 45.77 -26.55 16.89
N CYS A 556 45.17 -25.50 17.48
CA CYS A 556 43.74 -25.49 17.81
C CYS A 556 43.09 -24.09 17.65
N LEU A 557 43.59 -23.26 16.73
CA LEU A 557 43.03 -21.93 16.46
C LEU A 557 42.19 -21.85 15.18
N ASP A 558 42.57 -22.58 14.12
CA ASP A 558 41.94 -22.47 12.78
C ASP A 558 40.50 -23.01 12.76
N THR A 559 40.26 -24.15 13.41
CA THR A 559 38.95 -24.84 13.46
C THR A 559 37.82 -23.98 14.02
N SER A 560 38.14 -22.94 14.81
CA SER A 560 37.17 -22.00 15.37
C SER A 560 36.62 -21.03 14.31
N GLN A 561 37.45 -20.63 13.34
CA GLN A 561 37.03 -19.74 12.26
C GLN A 561 36.32 -20.52 11.15
N GLU A 562 36.86 -21.65 10.70
CA GLU A 562 36.21 -22.52 9.70
C GLU A 562 34.79 -22.90 10.14
N ARG A 563 34.61 -23.27 11.41
CA ARG A 563 33.30 -23.59 11.98
C ARG A 563 32.36 -22.39 11.98
N ALA A 564 32.85 -21.21 12.36
CA ALA A 564 32.06 -19.98 12.36
C ALA A 564 31.77 -19.44 10.94
N GLU A 565 32.46 -19.92 9.90
CA GLU A 565 32.14 -19.65 8.51
C GLU A 565 31.16 -20.68 7.93
N GLY A 566 31.32 -21.96 8.28
CA GLY A 566 30.36 -23.02 7.97
C GLY A 566 28.97 -22.78 8.57
N GLU A 567 28.89 -22.44 9.86
CA GLU A 567 27.63 -22.13 10.54
C GLU A 567 26.90 -20.92 9.88
N LYS A 568 27.63 -19.89 9.43
CA LYS A 568 27.06 -18.79 8.63
C LYS A 568 26.60 -19.22 7.25
N GLY A 569 27.34 -20.10 6.58
CA GLY A 569 26.99 -20.65 5.28
C GLY A 569 25.67 -21.41 5.30
N ASP A 570 25.43 -22.20 6.34
CA ASP A 570 24.17 -22.93 6.51
C ASP A 570 23.01 -22.05 7.01
N GLU A 571 23.27 -20.99 7.78
CA GLU A 571 22.26 -19.94 8.03
C GLU A 571 21.82 -19.23 6.73
N GLU A 572 22.76 -18.82 5.87
CA GLU A 572 22.43 -18.16 4.60
C GLU A 572 21.73 -19.12 3.62
N ARG A 573 22.18 -20.38 3.51
CA ARG A 573 21.49 -21.44 2.77
C ARG A 573 20.04 -21.60 3.27
N THR A 574 19.85 -21.71 4.58
CA THR A 574 18.53 -21.83 5.21
C THR A 574 17.65 -20.61 4.95
N ARG A 575 18.21 -19.40 4.89
CA ARG A 575 17.47 -18.18 4.53
C ARG A 575 17.01 -18.22 3.06
N LEU A 576 17.91 -18.53 2.13
CA LEU A 576 17.60 -18.63 0.70
C LEU A 576 16.53 -19.70 0.41
N GLU A 577 16.57 -20.85 1.09
CA GLU A 577 15.51 -21.87 1.00
C GLU A 577 14.14 -21.36 1.47
N ARG A 578 14.09 -20.53 2.52
CA ARG A 578 12.84 -19.92 3.00
C ARG A 578 12.31 -18.88 2.00
N GLU A 579 13.19 -18.05 1.46
CA GLU A 579 12.88 -17.05 0.43
C GLU A 579 12.35 -17.73 -0.85
N GLU A 580 13.00 -18.81 -1.32
CA GLU A 580 12.58 -19.53 -2.53
C GLU A 580 11.27 -20.32 -2.32
N ALA A 581 11.10 -20.99 -1.17
CA ALA A 581 9.85 -21.68 -0.84
C ALA A 581 8.67 -20.71 -0.71
N LEU A 582 8.90 -19.51 -0.15
CA LEU A 582 7.91 -18.45 -0.11
C LEU A 582 7.60 -17.89 -1.51
N ALA A 583 8.61 -17.66 -2.36
CA ALA A 583 8.39 -17.21 -3.74
C ALA A 583 7.56 -18.20 -4.55
N LYS A 584 7.78 -19.51 -4.37
CA LYS A 584 6.95 -20.59 -4.96
C LYS A 584 5.49 -20.52 -4.48
N LEU A 585 5.27 -20.25 -3.19
CA LEU A 585 3.92 -20.06 -2.65
C LEU A 585 3.27 -18.79 -3.21
N LEU A 586 3.98 -17.65 -3.24
CA LEU A 586 3.48 -16.37 -3.76
C LEU A 586 3.10 -16.47 -5.25
N ALA A 587 3.87 -17.19 -6.08
CA ALA A 587 3.52 -17.48 -7.47
C ALA A 587 2.20 -18.27 -7.59
N ALA A 588 2.00 -19.28 -6.73
CA ALA A 588 0.76 -20.04 -6.68
C ALA A 588 -0.42 -19.20 -6.11
N ASN A 589 -0.16 -18.27 -5.19
CA ASN A 589 -1.13 -17.33 -4.66
C ASN A 589 -1.60 -16.36 -5.75
N TRP A 590 -0.66 -15.78 -6.51
CA TRP A 590 -0.97 -14.92 -7.66
C TRP A 590 -1.82 -15.64 -8.71
N THR A 591 -1.47 -16.90 -9.02
CA THR A 591 -2.26 -17.73 -9.93
C THR A 591 -3.71 -17.88 -9.44
N ARG A 592 -3.93 -18.10 -8.13
CA ARG A 592 -5.28 -18.16 -7.53
C ARG A 592 -5.98 -16.80 -7.38
N PHE A 593 -5.22 -15.71 -7.38
CA PHE A 593 -5.76 -14.35 -7.35
C PHE A 593 -6.40 -13.97 -8.70
N LEU A 594 -5.82 -14.43 -9.82
CA LEU A 594 -6.41 -14.25 -11.16
C LEU A 594 -7.50 -15.30 -11.50
N ASP A 595 -7.58 -16.41 -10.76
CA ASP A 595 -8.50 -17.53 -11.03
C ASP A 595 -9.96 -17.24 -10.63
N ASN A 596 -10.65 -16.39 -11.41
CA ASN A 596 -12.05 -15.99 -11.21
C ASN A 596 -13.07 -17.01 -11.76
N ARG A 597 -12.91 -18.27 -11.34
CA ARG A 597 -13.89 -19.35 -11.58
C ARG A 597 -15.15 -19.17 -10.75
N THR A 598 -16.28 -19.58 -11.32
CA THR A 598 -17.53 -19.80 -10.59
C THR A 598 -17.63 -21.29 -10.25
N PRO A 599 -17.69 -21.69 -8.97
CA PRO A 599 -17.94 -23.08 -8.61
C PRO A 599 -19.29 -23.55 -9.19
N GLY A 600 -19.27 -24.57 -10.05
CA GLY A 600 -20.49 -25.18 -10.63
C GLY A 600 -20.95 -24.61 -11.97
N TYR A 601 -20.21 -23.70 -12.61
CA TYR A 601 -20.45 -23.31 -14.01
C TYR A 601 -19.38 -23.95 -14.91
N PRO A 602 -19.73 -24.69 -15.98
CA PRO A 602 -18.74 -25.26 -16.89
C PRO A 602 -18.02 -24.18 -17.68
N ASP A 603 -16.73 -24.39 -17.95
CA ASP A 603 -15.94 -23.48 -18.77
C ASP A 603 -16.53 -23.43 -20.19
N ARG A 604 -17.11 -22.27 -20.56
CA ARG A 604 -17.33 -21.95 -21.97
C ARG A 604 -15.95 -21.54 -22.51
N PRO A 605 -15.37 -22.27 -23.47
CA PRO A 605 -14.06 -21.89 -24.00
C PRO A 605 -14.13 -20.47 -24.58
N LEU A 606 -13.07 -19.70 -24.37
CA LEU A 606 -12.86 -18.46 -25.12
C LEU A 606 -12.89 -18.82 -26.62
N PRO A 607 -13.55 -18.01 -27.48
CA PRO A 607 -13.54 -18.27 -28.91
C PRO A 607 -12.10 -18.15 -29.43
N ASP A 608 -11.58 -19.23 -30.00
CA ASP A 608 -10.22 -19.27 -30.54
C ASP A 608 -10.04 -18.20 -31.62
N ALA A 609 -9.02 -17.36 -31.47
CA ALA A 609 -8.75 -16.23 -32.34
C ALA A 609 -8.05 -16.67 -33.65
N GLY A 610 -8.73 -17.47 -34.48
CA GLY A 610 -8.37 -17.66 -35.88
C GLY A 610 -8.45 -19.10 -36.42
N ALA A 611 -9.60 -19.47 -36.98
CA ALA A 611 -9.70 -20.57 -37.93
C ALA A 611 -10.81 -20.31 -38.97
N GLY A 612 -10.47 -19.68 -40.09
CA GLY A 612 -11.40 -19.49 -41.21
C GLY A 612 -11.43 -20.71 -42.13
N ALA A 613 -12.59 -21.36 -42.28
CA ALA A 613 -12.81 -22.40 -43.28
C ALA A 613 -14.26 -22.40 -43.77
N ALA A 614 -14.47 -22.49 -45.09
CA ALA A 614 -15.79 -22.58 -45.70
C ALA A 614 -16.23 -24.05 -45.86
N GLY A 615 -17.52 -24.34 -45.62
CA GLY A 615 -18.09 -25.67 -45.83
C GLY A 615 -19.60 -25.60 -46.06
N LYS A 616 -20.09 -26.29 -47.10
CA LYS A 616 -21.53 -26.42 -47.43
C LYS A 616 -22.07 -27.80 -47.03
N ALA A 617 -23.40 -27.82 -46.86
CA ALA A 617 -24.33 -28.88 -47.28
C ALA A 617 -24.88 -29.91 -46.25
N THR A 618 -26.22 -30.02 -46.32
CA THR A 618 -27.07 -31.24 -46.24
C THR A 618 -27.15 -32.10 -44.97
N ALA A 619 -28.16 -31.81 -44.17
CA ALA A 619 -29.33 -32.67 -43.87
C ALA A 619 -29.17 -34.21 -43.64
N SER A 620 -29.73 -34.68 -42.50
CA SER A 620 -30.61 -35.86 -42.44
C SER A 620 -31.44 -35.85 -41.13
N ASN A 621 -32.52 -36.64 -41.03
CA ASN A 621 -33.48 -36.61 -39.93
C ASN A 621 -33.89 -38.01 -39.44
N SER A 622 -33.47 -38.36 -38.21
CA SER A 622 -34.02 -39.45 -37.36
C SER A 622 -33.30 -39.40 -36.00
N GLY A 623 -33.92 -39.55 -34.82
CA GLY A 623 -35.32 -39.76 -34.49
C GLY A 623 -35.48 -40.80 -33.35
N GLY A 624 -35.45 -40.38 -32.07
CA GLY A 624 -35.42 -41.36 -30.98
C GLY A 624 -35.40 -40.87 -29.51
N LYS A 625 -36.49 -40.24 -29.05
CA LYS A 625 -37.02 -40.23 -27.65
C LYS A 625 -36.06 -39.92 -26.46
N GLY A 626 -36.35 -38.85 -25.71
CA GLY A 626 -36.06 -38.80 -24.26
C GLY A 626 -35.82 -37.44 -23.62
N GLU A 627 -36.87 -36.64 -23.37
CA GLU A 627 -36.77 -35.36 -22.63
C GLU A 627 -37.78 -35.25 -21.47
N PRO A 628 -37.36 -34.81 -20.28
CA PRO A 628 -38.16 -33.98 -19.37
C PRO A 628 -38.01 -32.47 -19.74
N PRO A 629 -38.96 -31.60 -19.39
CA PRO A 629 -39.05 -30.25 -19.97
C PRO A 629 -37.98 -29.27 -19.45
N SER A 630 -37.30 -28.59 -20.38
CA SER A 630 -36.39 -27.47 -20.11
C SER A 630 -37.09 -26.13 -20.34
N TYR A 631 -37.02 -25.22 -19.36
CA TYR A 631 -37.61 -23.88 -19.44
C TYR A 631 -36.65 -22.88 -20.13
N GLN A 632 -36.38 -23.06 -21.42
CA GLN A 632 -35.59 -22.14 -22.25
C GLN A 632 -36.18 -21.94 -23.65
N ALA A 633 -37.37 -21.31 -23.72
CA ALA A 633 -38.07 -21.03 -24.98
C ALA A 633 -38.86 -19.69 -24.97
N ALA A 634 -38.48 -18.73 -24.11
CA ALA A 634 -39.25 -17.50 -23.89
C ALA A 634 -38.37 -16.24 -23.65
N ALA A 635 -37.15 -16.22 -24.19
CA ALA A 635 -36.19 -15.13 -23.96
C ALA A 635 -35.32 -14.80 -25.20
N GLN A 636 -35.83 -15.10 -26.41
CA GLN A 636 -35.10 -14.91 -27.68
C GLN A 636 -36.06 -14.64 -28.85
N GLN A 637 -36.89 -13.61 -28.68
CA GLN A 637 -37.69 -12.94 -29.72
C GLN A 637 -38.24 -11.62 -29.15
N ALA A 638 -37.33 -10.69 -28.80
CA ALA A 638 -37.65 -9.38 -28.21
C ALA A 638 -36.59 -8.29 -28.49
N GLU A 639 -35.72 -8.49 -29.48
CA GLU A 639 -34.71 -7.53 -29.95
C GLU A 639 -34.68 -7.58 -31.49
N ASP A 640 -35.69 -6.98 -32.15
CA ASP A 640 -35.68 -6.66 -33.60
C ASP A 640 -36.97 -5.90 -34.04
N SER A 641 -37.25 -4.74 -33.42
CA SER A 641 -38.17 -3.72 -34.00
C SER A 641 -38.15 -2.39 -33.22
N ASP A 642 -37.46 -1.38 -33.75
CA ASP A 642 -37.76 0.02 -33.42
C ASP A 642 -39.04 0.45 -34.16
N SER A 643 -40.08 0.80 -33.42
CA SER A 643 -41.23 1.56 -33.93
C SER A 643 -41.96 2.23 -32.76
N ASP A 644 -42.00 3.57 -32.76
CA ASP A 644 -42.79 4.34 -31.81
C ASP A 644 -44.29 4.05 -31.96
N ASP A 645 -44.88 3.33 -31.01
CA ASP A 645 -46.34 3.26 -30.88
C ASP A 645 -46.80 3.02 -29.42
N GLU A 646 -48.03 3.47 -29.14
CA GLU A 646 -48.59 3.77 -27.82
C GLU A 646 -48.63 2.59 -26.82
N TRP A 647 -47.82 2.63 -25.74
CA TRP A 647 -47.79 1.58 -24.70
C TRP A 647 -48.86 1.80 -23.61
N ASP A 648 -49.77 0.84 -23.44
CA ASP A 648 -50.92 0.92 -22.52
C ASP A 648 -50.52 1.30 -21.07
N PRO A 649 -50.98 2.45 -20.53
CA PRO A 649 -50.67 2.86 -19.17
C PRO A 649 -51.20 1.91 -18.09
N VAL A 650 -52.25 1.13 -18.37
CA VAL A 650 -52.81 0.13 -17.43
C VAL A 650 -51.84 -1.04 -17.28
N ALA A 651 -51.31 -1.57 -18.40
CA ALA A 651 -50.27 -2.59 -18.39
C ALA A 651 -49.01 -2.14 -17.63
N ARG A 652 -48.59 -0.88 -17.83
CA ARG A 652 -47.45 -0.29 -17.11
C ARG A 652 -47.70 -0.17 -15.61
N GLN A 653 -48.91 0.18 -15.17
CA GLN A 653 -49.26 0.18 -13.75
C GLN A 653 -49.28 -1.22 -13.14
N GLU A 654 -49.83 -2.22 -13.83
CA GLU A 654 -49.90 -3.59 -13.31
C GLU A 654 -48.50 -4.22 -13.15
N VAL A 655 -47.59 -3.98 -14.10
CA VAL A 655 -46.17 -4.40 -13.96
C VAL A 655 -45.49 -3.73 -12.76
N LEU A 656 -45.73 -2.44 -12.52
CA LEU A 656 -45.19 -1.74 -11.35
C LEU A 656 -45.82 -2.25 -10.03
N ARG A 657 -47.12 -2.55 -10.03
CA ARG A 657 -47.84 -3.13 -8.88
C ARG A 657 -47.32 -4.52 -8.53
N GLN A 658 -47.06 -5.37 -9.53
CA GLN A 658 -46.43 -6.67 -9.34
C GLN A 658 -44.96 -6.58 -8.91
N ARG A 659 -44.25 -5.50 -9.29
CA ARG A 659 -42.88 -5.24 -8.82
C ARG A 659 -42.86 -4.82 -7.35
N GLN A 660 -43.81 -4.01 -6.90
CA GLN A 660 -43.99 -3.64 -5.48
C GLN A 660 -44.50 -4.81 -4.62
N GLN A 661 -45.28 -5.75 -5.17
CA GLN A 661 -45.70 -6.97 -4.45
C GLN A 661 -44.62 -8.08 -4.40
N ARG A 662 -43.39 -7.80 -4.85
CA ARG A 662 -42.23 -8.71 -4.78
C ARG A 662 -41.03 -8.08 -4.06
N GLN A 663 -41.21 -6.92 -3.44
CA GLN A 663 -40.27 -6.26 -2.53
C GLN A 663 -40.75 -6.42 -1.09
#